data_AF-A0A255ILC1-F1
#
_entry.id   AF-A0A255ILC1-F1
#
_cell.length_a   1.000
_cell.length_b   1.000
_cell.length_c   1.000
_cell.angle_alpha   90.00
_cell.angle_beta   90.00
_cell.angle_gamma   90.00
#
_symmetry.space_group_name_H-M   'P 1'
#
loop_
_entity.id
_entity.type
_entity.pdbx_description
1 polymer ?
#
loop_
_entity_poly.entity_id
_entity_poly.type
_entity_poly.pdbx_seq_one_letter_code
_entity_poly.pdbx_strand_id
1 'polypeptide(L)'
;MKNRHLFFTVLIAILFLLLPFRQAMAATETVYPGFRVDGRFLYDNQGEKVILYGVNKMIVWLDKDGVPSYSEIAKTGANCVRIVWSLDESAEDLDTTIRNCRLQNMIPIIELHNATGDWSKLSSLVDYWVSPDIVKVIQKHQEYLLINIGNEVGMQVSETDFKTGYETAVNRMRDAGIHVPLVIDASSYGQNIDILQSCGPDLIEADPDSNLMFSIHMWWPKVWGYTAQKVIDELEESVALNLPLIVGEFGNQWDETESGQIAYKTILEHCYKNQIGYLPWEWGPGNNPQTFLDMTTDGTYDTLNGWGLEVAETDTYSIHNIAERPVSMLSNLPAVLPAKPLLAGNLALGKSVTASSFESNLYLSNAITDGNLDTRWASKVTDPNWVSIDLGSVKEINRILIYWEAAYATQYKIQVSDDNLTYTDIYSEYNGKGGTEDINLQATGRYIRIYGMQRYNNNWPYSIYEVGIYGPESELSASISPTTAVFDKNTNNQDDIAVTLSSKNNTLLEVKNGEISLNSDTDYAVEDNILRIKKEYLEKQPVGTILLTLNYNEGVAPMLAIAVGDTTSSPYIRPGRAEFNETNQEDIVVTLTENGHNLIEIKNGTDALISGTDYTISDDQVTIKKEYLAKQSAGITRLTFDYNLNFNPALKINVSKNTSSNNSVISPAASVYEKNLSKDITVTLTLNSNTLLSILNGSNALISDSDYTMSDNVVTLKKDYLDSLPVGKNTLTFIFSEGLSQVLTIKVTEQKETTEAGLLIESFHGTTTDTTNTISPKFRITNTADKAISLSDVKIRYYYTKDGDQEQSFWCDWSNIGASNVTGTFVTMDNKTENADNYFEIGFSSEANQLDVNKSIEVQIRIAKTDWSNYNQSNDYSFQDNANNYAICDKITAYISESLCYGMEP
;
A
#
# COMPACT_ATOMS: atom_id res chain seq x y z
N MET A 1 -73.39 44.30 11.41
CA MET A 1 -72.75 44.35 12.74
C MET A 1 -71.53 43.45 12.65
N LYS A 2 -70.33 44.02 12.44
CA LYS A 2 -69.32 44.35 13.48
C LYS A 2 -68.71 43.06 14.06
N ASN A 3 -67.43 42.70 13.93
CA ASN A 3 -66.20 43.44 13.58
C ASN A 3 -65.12 42.47 13.02
N ARG A 4 -64.48 42.85 11.90
CA ARG A 4 -63.03 42.88 11.56
C ARG A 4 -62.15 41.65 11.90
N HIS A 5 -61.63 40.85 10.95
CA HIS A 5 -60.55 41.11 9.97
C HIS A 5 -59.26 41.74 10.54
N LEU A 6 -58.19 40.92 10.70
CA LEU A 6 -56.82 41.30 10.29
C LEU A 6 -55.87 40.07 10.20
N PHE A 7 -55.54 39.68 8.96
CA PHE A 7 -54.26 39.11 8.48
C PHE A 7 -53.87 37.65 8.81
N PHE A 8 -54.41 36.72 8.01
CA PHE A 8 -53.79 35.41 7.72
C PHE A 8 -54.05 35.04 6.25
N THR A 9 -53.67 35.93 5.31
CA THR A 9 -53.78 35.64 3.85
C THR A 9 -52.86 36.52 2.99
N VAL A 10 -51.59 36.69 3.38
CA VAL A 10 -50.52 37.19 2.49
C VAL A 10 -49.21 36.52 2.89
N LEU A 11 -48.98 35.26 2.51
CA LEU A 11 -47.62 34.69 2.41
C LEU A 11 -47.55 33.31 1.71
N ILE A 12 -48.39 33.03 0.70
CA ILE A 12 -48.30 31.76 -0.07
C ILE A 12 -48.17 32.00 -1.59
N ALA A 13 -48.00 33.24 -2.04
CA ALA A 13 -47.88 33.54 -3.48
C ALA A 13 -46.67 34.42 -3.87
N ILE A 14 -45.71 34.65 -2.97
CA ILE A 14 -44.44 35.32 -3.29
C ILE A 14 -43.29 34.61 -2.53
N LEU A 15 -43.14 33.31 -2.79
CA LEU A 15 -41.92 32.58 -2.42
C LEU A 15 -41.55 31.54 -3.52
N PHE A 16 -41.86 31.89 -4.78
CA PHE A 16 -41.52 31.08 -5.97
C PHE A 16 -40.75 31.86 -7.05
N LEU A 17 -40.25 33.05 -6.72
CA LEU A 17 -39.39 33.86 -7.60
C LEU A 17 -38.29 34.49 -6.72
N LEU A 18 -37.03 34.20 -7.06
CA LEU A 18 -35.78 34.50 -6.32
C LEU A 18 -35.25 33.37 -5.42
N LEU A 19 -35.16 32.16 -5.97
CA LEU A 19 -33.99 31.32 -5.68
C LEU A 19 -32.89 31.76 -6.66
N PRO A 20 -31.66 32.07 -6.20
CA PRO A 20 -30.56 32.15 -7.13
C PRO A 20 -30.44 30.78 -7.79
N PHE A 21 -30.36 30.78 -9.12
CA PHE A 21 -29.84 29.68 -9.90
C PHE A 21 -28.42 29.37 -9.39
N ARG A 22 -28.31 28.59 -8.30
CA ARG A 22 -27.20 27.66 -8.19
C ARG A 22 -27.67 26.44 -8.95
N GLN A 23 -27.26 26.36 -10.21
CA GLN A 23 -26.89 25.05 -10.73
C GLN A 23 -25.94 24.48 -9.68
N ALA A 24 -26.44 23.58 -8.84
CA ALA A 24 -25.59 22.52 -8.38
C ALA A 24 -25.15 21.85 -9.69
N MET A 25 -23.95 22.20 -10.16
CA MET A 25 -23.18 21.18 -10.84
C MET A 25 -23.21 20.04 -9.86
N ALA A 26 -23.90 18.94 -10.21
CA ALA A 26 -23.54 17.68 -9.63
C ALA A 26 -22.03 17.64 -9.83
N ALA A 27 -21.26 17.74 -8.74
CA ALA A 27 -19.93 17.21 -8.77
C ALA A 27 -20.16 15.78 -9.25
N THR A 28 -19.78 15.50 -10.49
CA THR A 28 -19.60 14.13 -10.91
C THR A 28 -18.69 13.56 -9.84
N GLU A 29 -19.19 12.69 -8.97
CA GLU A 29 -18.31 11.86 -8.15
C GLU A 29 -17.31 11.30 -9.14
N THR A 30 -16.04 11.61 -8.94
CA THR A 30 -14.98 11.09 -9.78
C THR A 30 -14.96 9.60 -9.51
N VAL A 31 -15.71 8.82 -10.30
CA VAL A 31 -15.71 7.37 -10.24
C VAL A 31 -14.38 6.94 -10.82
N TYR A 32 -13.41 6.81 -9.93
CA TYR A 32 -12.12 6.27 -10.29
C TYR A 32 -12.28 4.75 -10.58
N PRO A 33 -11.66 4.23 -11.64
CA PRO A 33 -12.04 2.95 -12.25
C PRO A 33 -11.54 1.69 -11.53
N GLY A 34 -10.76 1.81 -10.45
CA GLY A 34 -10.12 0.68 -9.78
C GLY A 34 -10.27 0.69 -8.26
N PHE A 35 -9.40 -0.06 -7.57
CA PHE A 35 -9.46 -0.28 -6.13
C PHE A 35 -9.57 1.02 -5.31
N ARG A 36 -10.38 0.98 -4.25
CA ARG A 36 -10.57 2.06 -3.27
C ARG A 36 -10.33 1.55 -1.85
N VAL A 37 -9.70 2.38 -1.04
CA VAL A 37 -9.69 2.21 0.42
C VAL A 37 -10.93 2.88 1.00
N ASP A 38 -11.65 2.16 1.86
CA ASP A 38 -12.73 2.71 2.68
C ASP A 38 -12.57 2.20 4.13
N GLY A 39 -12.37 3.14 5.04
CA GLY A 39 -11.84 2.86 6.38
C GLY A 39 -10.53 2.08 6.30
N ARG A 40 -10.46 0.94 7.00
CA ARG A 40 -9.28 0.07 6.98
C ARG A 40 -9.26 -0.98 5.86
N PHE A 41 -10.24 -0.99 4.96
CA PHE A 41 -10.41 -2.07 3.99
C PHE A 41 -10.21 -1.60 2.56
N LEU A 42 -9.68 -2.49 1.73
CA LEU A 42 -9.59 -2.32 0.29
C LEU A 42 -10.83 -2.92 -0.38
N TYR A 43 -11.37 -2.24 -1.38
CA TYR A 43 -12.50 -2.69 -2.20
C TYR A 43 -12.16 -2.58 -3.67
N ASP A 44 -12.60 -3.54 -4.47
CA ASP A 44 -12.50 -3.47 -5.92
C ASP A 44 -13.55 -2.52 -6.53
N ASN A 45 -13.49 -2.34 -7.85
CA ASN A 45 -14.42 -1.46 -8.58
C ASN A 45 -15.88 -1.97 -8.63
N GLN A 46 -16.14 -3.17 -8.10
CA GLN A 46 -17.47 -3.77 -7.96
C GLN A 46 -17.96 -3.73 -6.50
N GLY A 47 -17.19 -3.14 -5.58
CA GLY A 47 -17.52 -3.05 -4.16
C GLY A 47 -17.22 -4.32 -3.38
N GLU A 48 -16.47 -5.27 -3.94
CA GLU A 48 -16.01 -6.46 -3.23
C GLU A 48 -14.81 -6.13 -2.35
N LYS A 49 -14.89 -6.50 -1.07
CA LYS A 49 -13.77 -6.34 -0.14
C LYS A 49 -12.63 -7.29 -0.51
N VAL A 50 -11.41 -6.74 -0.56
CA VAL A 50 -10.19 -7.47 -0.91
C VAL A 50 -9.23 -7.48 0.28
N ILE A 51 -8.71 -8.67 0.60
CA ILE A 51 -7.63 -8.84 1.57
C ILE A 51 -6.43 -9.41 0.82
N LEU A 52 -5.31 -8.69 0.84
CA LEU A 52 -4.13 -8.98 0.03
C LEU A 52 -3.33 -10.15 0.65
N TYR A 53 -3.42 -11.33 0.03
CA TYR A 53 -2.64 -12.52 0.39
C TYR A 53 -1.82 -12.95 -0.83
N GLY A 54 -0.52 -12.74 -0.75
CA GLY A 54 0.39 -12.89 -1.88
C GLY A 54 1.82 -13.14 -1.40
N VAL A 55 2.80 -12.84 -2.25
CA VAL A 55 4.24 -12.94 -1.92
C VAL A 55 4.99 -11.71 -2.44
N ASN A 56 6.17 -11.44 -1.88
CA ASN A 56 7.15 -10.56 -2.51
C ASN A 56 7.94 -11.30 -3.59
N LYS A 57 8.26 -10.60 -4.69
CA LYS A 57 9.11 -11.14 -5.76
C LYS A 57 10.08 -10.10 -6.30
N MET A 58 11.35 -10.47 -6.34
CA MET A 58 12.45 -9.74 -6.99
C MET A 58 12.39 -9.84 -8.53
N ILE A 59 11.37 -9.26 -9.14
CA ILE A 59 11.14 -9.33 -10.59
C ILE A 59 12.25 -8.61 -11.35
N VAL A 60 12.60 -7.39 -10.94
CA VAL A 60 13.54 -6.52 -11.65
C VAL A 60 14.94 -7.13 -11.83
N TRP A 61 15.37 -8.04 -10.94
CA TRP A 61 16.71 -8.62 -10.98
C TRP A 61 16.80 -10.03 -11.57
N LEU A 62 15.69 -10.78 -11.65
CA LEU A 62 15.72 -12.21 -11.98
C LEU A 62 14.96 -12.52 -13.28
N ASP A 63 13.72 -12.05 -13.37
CA ASP A 63 12.79 -12.32 -14.47
C ASP A 63 11.89 -11.09 -14.67
N LYS A 64 12.40 -10.10 -15.39
CA LYS A 64 11.84 -8.73 -15.44
C LYS A 64 10.39 -8.65 -15.93
N ASP A 65 9.96 -9.59 -16.76
CA ASP A 65 8.58 -9.72 -17.25
C ASP A 65 7.70 -10.60 -16.34
N GLY A 66 8.30 -11.17 -15.29
CA GLY A 66 7.74 -12.06 -14.28
C GLY A 66 7.38 -13.46 -14.76
N VAL A 67 7.89 -13.87 -15.92
CA VAL A 67 7.67 -15.22 -16.46
C VAL A 67 8.94 -16.06 -16.23
N PRO A 68 8.84 -17.28 -15.66
CA PRO A 68 7.61 -18.00 -15.32
C PRO A 68 7.03 -17.70 -13.92
N SER A 69 7.68 -16.87 -13.09
CA SER A 69 7.37 -16.75 -11.66
C SER A 69 5.90 -16.48 -11.35
N TYR A 70 5.23 -15.58 -12.08
CA TYR A 70 3.81 -15.29 -11.82
C TYR A 70 2.92 -16.52 -11.99
N SER A 71 3.18 -17.37 -12.99
CA SER A 71 2.40 -18.58 -13.21
C SER A 71 2.62 -19.64 -12.12
N GLU A 72 3.82 -19.66 -11.54
CA GLU A 72 4.18 -20.55 -10.43
C GLU A 72 3.60 -20.06 -9.10
N ILE A 73 3.71 -18.76 -8.81
CA ILE A 73 3.06 -18.11 -7.66
C ILE A 73 1.54 -18.32 -7.72
N ALA A 74 0.93 -18.20 -8.90
CA ALA A 74 -0.51 -18.33 -9.07
C ALA A 74 -1.05 -19.71 -8.67
N LYS A 75 -0.23 -20.78 -8.70
CA LYS A 75 -0.63 -22.13 -8.26
C LYS A 75 -0.91 -22.21 -6.75
N THR A 76 -0.32 -21.31 -5.95
CA THR A 76 -0.64 -21.17 -4.52
C THR A 76 -2.05 -20.61 -4.28
N GLY A 77 -2.72 -20.08 -5.31
CA GLY A 77 -3.98 -19.36 -5.14
C GLY A 77 -3.83 -17.91 -4.67
N ALA A 78 -2.60 -17.38 -4.58
CA ALA A 78 -2.32 -15.97 -4.32
C ALA A 78 -3.22 -15.04 -5.15
N ASN A 79 -3.65 -13.94 -4.52
CA ASN A 79 -4.45 -12.91 -5.18
C ASN A 79 -3.65 -11.64 -5.50
N CYS A 80 -2.42 -11.52 -5.03
CA CYS A 80 -1.54 -10.39 -5.30
C CYS A 80 -0.07 -10.80 -5.33
N VAL A 81 0.77 -9.94 -5.89
CA VAL A 81 2.24 -10.04 -5.82
C VAL A 81 2.78 -8.63 -5.55
N ARG A 82 3.63 -8.49 -4.53
CA ARG A 82 4.41 -7.27 -4.32
C ARG A 82 5.71 -7.39 -5.11
N ILE A 83 5.87 -6.50 -6.07
CA ILE A 83 6.84 -6.58 -7.16
C ILE A 83 7.93 -5.56 -6.90
N VAL A 84 9.13 -6.06 -6.62
CA VAL A 84 10.33 -5.25 -6.45
C VAL A 84 10.73 -4.64 -7.79
N TRP A 85 10.81 -3.32 -7.84
CA TRP A 85 11.12 -2.52 -9.04
C TRP A 85 12.25 -1.52 -8.80
N SER A 86 12.73 -0.90 -9.88
CA SER A 86 13.84 0.07 -9.82
C SER A 86 13.57 1.33 -10.66
N LEU A 87 14.16 2.44 -10.22
CA LEU A 87 14.18 3.73 -10.93
C LEU A 87 14.81 3.67 -12.33
N ASP A 88 15.65 2.65 -12.59
CA ASP A 88 16.37 2.50 -13.84
C ASP A 88 15.52 1.83 -14.96
N GLU A 89 14.31 1.37 -14.62
CA GLU A 89 13.48 0.58 -15.53
C GLU A 89 12.52 1.41 -16.37
N SER A 90 12.30 0.93 -17.60
CA SER A 90 11.47 1.62 -18.59
C SER A 90 9.96 1.49 -18.30
N ALA A 91 9.18 2.42 -18.85
CA ALA A 91 7.73 2.35 -18.84
C ALA A 91 7.18 1.09 -19.56
N GLU A 92 7.88 0.61 -20.59
CA GLU A 92 7.48 -0.59 -21.35
C GLU A 92 7.66 -1.87 -20.53
N ASP A 93 8.77 -1.98 -19.80
CA ASP A 93 9.01 -3.11 -18.90
C ASP A 93 7.99 -3.12 -17.76
N LEU A 94 7.67 -1.93 -17.22
CA LEU A 94 6.63 -1.76 -16.19
C LEU A 94 5.26 -2.19 -16.71
N ASP A 95 4.88 -1.77 -17.92
CA ASP A 95 3.63 -2.18 -18.59
C ASP A 95 3.56 -3.71 -18.74
N THR A 96 4.65 -4.29 -19.23
CA THR A 96 4.75 -5.73 -19.49
C THR A 96 4.59 -6.55 -18.21
N THR A 97 5.30 -6.18 -17.15
CA THR A 97 5.28 -6.94 -15.89
C THR A 97 3.92 -6.83 -15.19
N ILE A 98 3.32 -5.64 -15.16
CA ILE A 98 1.97 -5.42 -14.62
C ILE A 98 0.95 -6.27 -15.39
N ARG A 99 1.00 -6.23 -16.74
CA ARG A 99 0.10 -7.02 -17.59
C ARG A 99 0.27 -8.52 -17.36
N ASN A 100 1.49 -9.01 -17.26
CA ASN A 100 1.77 -10.44 -17.07
C ASN A 100 1.30 -10.94 -15.69
N CYS A 101 1.44 -10.14 -14.64
CA CYS A 101 0.86 -10.43 -13.32
C CYS A 101 -0.67 -10.52 -13.41
N ARG A 102 -1.30 -9.55 -14.08
CA ARG A 102 -2.76 -9.52 -14.26
C ARG A 102 -3.30 -10.70 -15.06
N LEU A 103 -2.56 -11.21 -16.05
CA LEU A 103 -2.92 -12.42 -16.81
C LEU A 103 -2.94 -13.69 -15.96
N GLN A 104 -2.30 -13.67 -14.78
CA GLN A 104 -2.38 -14.76 -13.80
C GLN A 104 -3.49 -14.52 -12.75
N ASN A 105 -4.38 -13.55 -12.98
CA ASN A 105 -5.48 -13.15 -12.09
C ASN A 105 -5.00 -12.66 -10.71
N MET A 106 -3.81 -12.04 -10.66
CA MET A 106 -3.22 -11.48 -9.44
C MET A 106 -3.09 -9.95 -9.53
N ILE A 107 -3.24 -9.30 -8.39
CA ILE A 107 -3.14 -7.84 -8.20
C ILE A 107 -1.65 -7.48 -8.11
N PRO A 108 -1.09 -6.70 -9.05
CA PRO A 108 0.26 -6.16 -8.94
C PRO A 108 0.31 -5.02 -7.91
N ILE A 109 1.25 -5.12 -6.98
CA ILE A 109 1.64 -4.05 -6.05
C ILE A 109 3.09 -3.68 -6.39
N ILE A 110 3.31 -2.60 -7.15
CA ILE A 110 4.66 -2.23 -7.58
C ILE A 110 5.32 -1.33 -6.53
N GLU A 111 6.55 -1.64 -6.13
CA GLU A 111 7.35 -0.84 -5.21
C GLU A 111 8.67 -0.40 -5.84
N LEU A 112 9.17 0.80 -5.51
CA LEU A 112 10.53 1.23 -5.88
C LEU A 112 11.53 0.98 -4.75
N HIS A 113 12.50 0.12 -5.01
CA HIS A 113 13.40 -0.39 -3.96
C HIS A 113 14.57 0.55 -3.63
N ASN A 114 14.82 1.55 -4.49
CA ASN A 114 16.06 2.36 -4.51
C ASN A 114 16.28 3.27 -3.28
N ALA A 115 15.25 3.45 -2.44
CA ALA A 115 15.26 4.33 -1.26
C ALA A 115 15.30 3.59 0.08
N THR A 116 15.47 2.26 0.07
CA THR A 116 15.55 1.44 1.28
C THR A 116 16.55 2.02 2.29
N GLY A 117 16.04 2.44 3.46
CA GLY A 117 16.81 3.06 4.54
C GLY A 117 17.24 4.53 4.32
N ASP A 118 16.97 5.14 3.16
CA ASP A 118 17.43 6.48 2.81
C ASP A 118 16.27 7.46 2.54
N TRP A 119 15.94 8.25 3.56
CA TRP A 119 14.86 9.24 3.52
C TRP A 119 15.05 10.31 2.44
N SER A 120 16.30 10.64 2.11
CA SER A 120 16.61 11.72 1.16
C SER A 120 16.15 11.42 -0.27
N LYS A 121 15.89 10.14 -0.57
CA LYS A 121 15.49 9.68 -1.90
C LYS A 121 13.99 9.67 -2.14
N LEU A 122 13.15 9.97 -1.14
CA LEU A 122 11.68 9.98 -1.31
C LEU A 122 11.25 10.82 -2.52
N SER A 123 11.84 12.01 -2.69
CA SER A 123 11.51 12.88 -3.84
C SER A 123 11.88 12.24 -5.18
N SER A 124 13.00 11.51 -5.27
CA SER A 124 13.42 10.86 -6.51
C SER A 124 12.51 9.69 -6.90
N LEU A 125 11.94 8.99 -5.91
CA LEU A 125 10.90 7.98 -6.17
C LEU A 125 9.66 8.62 -6.77
N VAL A 126 9.22 9.73 -6.19
CA VAL A 126 8.06 10.48 -6.69
C VAL A 126 8.35 11.02 -8.11
N ASP A 127 9.57 11.50 -8.39
CA ASP A 127 9.96 11.98 -9.72
C ASP A 127 9.80 10.90 -10.80
N TYR A 128 10.12 9.64 -10.50
CA TYR A 128 9.87 8.51 -11.41
C TYR A 128 8.37 8.28 -11.62
N TRP A 129 7.60 8.19 -10.53
CA TRP A 129 6.17 7.90 -10.61
C TRP A 129 5.39 8.96 -11.39
N VAL A 130 5.73 10.25 -11.22
CA VAL A 130 5.05 11.36 -11.89
C VAL A 130 5.59 11.65 -13.29
N SER A 131 6.56 10.87 -13.78
CA SER A 131 7.03 11.02 -15.15
C SER A 131 5.90 10.68 -16.15
N PRO A 132 5.74 11.46 -17.24
CA PRO A 132 4.57 11.33 -18.12
C PRO A 132 4.34 9.92 -18.70
N ASP A 133 5.42 9.21 -18.93
CA ASP A 133 5.49 7.87 -19.52
C ASP A 133 4.97 6.84 -18.52
N ILE A 134 5.43 6.93 -17.27
CA ILE A 134 5.02 6.06 -16.17
C ILE A 134 3.57 6.32 -15.76
N VAL A 135 3.15 7.58 -15.70
CA VAL A 135 1.74 7.96 -15.45
C VAL A 135 0.81 7.29 -16.47
N LYS A 136 1.18 7.25 -17.75
CA LYS A 136 0.36 6.57 -18.79
C LYS A 136 0.22 5.08 -18.53
N VAL A 137 1.28 4.41 -18.08
CA VAL A 137 1.25 2.99 -17.73
C VAL A 137 0.36 2.77 -16.51
N ILE A 138 0.52 3.57 -15.46
CA ILE A 138 -0.34 3.51 -14.27
C ILE A 138 -1.81 3.71 -14.66
N GLN A 139 -2.12 4.72 -15.47
CA GLN A 139 -3.49 4.99 -15.93
C GLN A 139 -4.05 3.91 -16.87
N LYS A 140 -3.19 3.19 -17.61
CA LYS A 140 -3.60 2.04 -18.41
C LYS A 140 -3.99 0.84 -17.52
N HIS A 141 -3.37 0.70 -16.35
CA HIS A 141 -3.55 -0.45 -15.45
C HIS A 141 -4.32 -0.13 -14.15
N GLN A 142 -4.78 1.12 -13.99
CA GLN A 142 -5.36 1.65 -12.74
C GLN A 142 -6.59 0.89 -12.20
N GLU A 143 -7.24 0.06 -13.02
CA GLU A 143 -8.37 -0.77 -12.60
C GLU A 143 -7.96 -1.81 -11.55
N TYR A 144 -6.72 -2.29 -11.57
CA TYR A 144 -6.26 -3.42 -10.76
C TYR A 144 -4.87 -3.24 -10.13
N LEU A 145 -4.33 -2.03 -10.12
CA LEU A 145 -2.97 -1.74 -9.70
C LEU A 145 -2.93 -1.06 -8.33
N LEU A 146 -1.97 -1.43 -7.49
CA LEU A 146 -1.55 -0.68 -6.32
C LEU A 146 -0.10 -0.22 -6.52
N ILE A 147 0.24 0.96 -5.99
CA ILE A 147 1.61 1.50 -6.03
C ILE A 147 2.09 1.71 -4.61
N ASN A 148 3.17 1.04 -4.25
CA ASN A 148 3.93 1.32 -3.04
C ASN A 148 4.99 2.38 -3.38
N ILE A 149 4.88 3.56 -2.77
CA ILE A 149 5.64 4.74 -3.18
C ILE A 149 7.15 4.46 -3.16
N GLY A 150 7.61 3.71 -2.16
CA GLY A 150 8.97 3.20 -2.09
C GLY A 150 9.14 2.20 -0.96
N ASN A 151 10.07 1.27 -1.13
CA ASN A 151 10.44 0.31 -0.10
C ASN A 151 11.12 1.01 1.09
N GLU A 152 10.59 0.81 2.29
CA GLU A 152 11.31 1.03 3.55
C GLU A 152 12.04 2.38 3.66
N VAL A 153 11.37 3.47 3.26
CA VAL A 153 12.04 4.76 3.05
C VAL A 153 12.49 5.37 4.38
N GLY A 154 13.81 5.45 4.58
CA GLY A 154 14.46 6.09 5.72
C GLY A 154 14.63 5.23 6.98
N MET A 155 15.82 5.30 7.60
CA MET A 155 16.15 4.57 8.83
C MET A 155 15.64 5.25 10.11
N GLN A 156 15.84 6.55 10.28
CA GLN A 156 15.35 7.32 11.43
C GLN A 156 14.70 8.60 10.92
N VAL A 157 13.37 8.59 10.89
CA VAL A 157 12.57 9.70 10.38
C VAL A 157 11.70 10.21 11.52
N SER A 158 11.73 11.52 11.77
CA SER A 158 10.84 12.11 12.77
C SER A 158 9.38 12.04 12.28
N GLU A 159 8.41 12.02 13.19
CA GLU A 159 6.99 12.03 12.82
C GLU A 159 6.65 13.25 11.94
N THR A 160 7.23 14.42 12.26
CA THR A 160 7.03 15.64 11.47
C THR A 160 7.56 15.49 10.05
N ASP A 161 8.79 14.99 9.89
CA ASP A 161 9.37 14.80 8.56
C ASP A 161 8.61 13.74 7.77
N PHE A 162 8.24 12.63 8.42
CA PHE A 162 7.49 11.53 7.81
C PHE A 162 6.15 12.02 7.26
N LYS A 163 5.38 12.72 8.11
CA LYS A 163 4.09 13.30 7.74
C LYS A 163 4.24 14.30 6.60
N THR A 164 5.05 15.35 6.76
CA THR A 164 5.19 16.39 5.73
C THR A 164 5.77 15.86 4.41
N GLY A 165 6.71 14.91 4.48
CA GLY A 165 7.31 14.28 3.31
C GLY A 165 6.29 13.47 2.51
N TYR A 166 5.51 12.61 3.18
CA TYR A 166 4.49 11.81 2.49
C TYR A 166 3.26 12.62 2.08
N GLU A 167 2.84 13.64 2.84
CA GLU A 167 1.83 14.61 2.38
C GLU A 167 2.25 15.24 1.05
N THR A 168 3.52 15.66 0.94
CA THR A 168 4.06 16.23 -0.30
C THR A 168 4.10 15.20 -1.42
N ALA A 169 4.56 13.98 -1.13
CA ALA A 169 4.66 12.89 -2.12
C ALA A 169 3.29 12.51 -2.69
N VAL A 170 2.31 12.28 -1.82
CA VAL A 170 0.94 11.91 -2.19
C VAL A 170 0.30 13.00 -3.04
N ASN A 171 0.35 14.27 -2.61
CA ASN A 171 -0.22 15.37 -3.38
C ASN A 171 0.40 15.49 -4.78
N ARG A 172 1.73 15.36 -4.90
CA ARG A 172 2.40 15.35 -6.22
C ARG A 172 1.92 14.22 -7.12
N MET A 173 1.72 13.03 -6.57
CA MET A 173 1.21 11.89 -7.35
C MET A 173 -0.26 12.08 -7.76
N ARG A 174 -1.11 12.62 -6.87
CA ARG A 174 -2.50 12.96 -7.22
C ARG A 174 -2.57 14.04 -8.29
N ASP A 175 -1.77 15.10 -8.18
CA ASP A 175 -1.68 16.18 -9.18
C ASP A 175 -1.23 15.68 -10.56
N ALA A 176 -0.42 14.61 -10.60
CA ALA A 176 0.00 13.95 -11.84
C ALA A 176 -1.10 13.05 -12.47
N GLY A 177 -2.24 12.89 -11.81
CA GLY A 177 -3.36 12.05 -12.26
C GLY A 177 -3.23 10.58 -11.87
N ILE A 178 -2.51 10.28 -10.78
CA ILE A 178 -2.39 8.93 -10.21
C ILE A 178 -3.42 8.75 -9.09
N HIS A 179 -4.45 7.95 -9.36
CA HIS A 179 -5.61 7.76 -8.45
C HIS A 179 -5.80 6.31 -7.97
N VAL A 180 -4.79 5.47 -8.19
CA VAL A 180 -4.71 4.12 -7.60
C VAL A 180 -4.43 4.20 -6.10
N PRO A 181 -4.69 3.13 -5.32
CA PRO A 181 -4.27 3.11 -3.93
C PRO A 181 -2.75 3.24 -3.82
N LEU A 182 -2.30 4.13 -2.93
CA LEU A 182 -0.88 4.31 -2.64
C LEU A 182 -0.54 3.64 -1.31
N VAL A 183 0.48 2.78 -1.32
CA VAL A 183 1.00 2.09 -0.14
C VAL A 183 2.22 2.84 0.39
N ILE A 184 2.21 3.15 1.69
CA ILE A 184 3.32 3.80 2.41
C ILE A 184 3.92 2.79 3.38
N ASP A 185 5.21 2.49 3.22
CA ASP A 185 5.95 1.66 4.15
C ASP A 185 6.34 2.46 5.41
N ALA A 186 6.44 1.76 6.55
CA ALA A 186 7.04 2.31 7.75
C ALA A 186 8.50 2.74 7.53
N SER A 187 8.96 3.68 8.34
CA SER A 187 10.40 3.98 8.46
C SER A 187 11.14 2.87 9.22
N SER A 188 12.45 3.05 9.43
CA SER A 188 13.31 2.09 10.13
C SER A 188 13.38 0.73 9.43
N TYR A 189 13.69 0.74 8.14
CA TYR A 189 13.68 -0.48 7.31
C TYR A 189 12.31 -1.18 7.34
N GLY A 190 11.23 -0.40 7.24
CA GLY A 190 9.88 -0.93 7.28
C GLY A 190 9.39 -1.38 8.66
N GLN A 191 10.16 -1.25 9.75
CA GLN A 191 9.84 -1.90 11.03
C GLN A 191 9.14 -1.02 12.07
N ASN A 192 9.11 0.30 11.88
CA ASN A 192 8.57 1.23 12.87
C ASN A 192 7.04 1.34 12.75
N ILE A 193 6.29 0.43 13.38
CA ILE A 193 4.82 0.46 13.34
C ILE A 193 4.23 1.71 14.04
N ASP A 194 4.90 2.20 15.09
CA ASP A 194 4.45 3.36 15.87
C ASP A 194 4.30 4.60 14.97
N ILE A 195 5.22 4.80 14.00
CA ILE A 195 5.13 5.94 13.07
C ILE A 195 3.92 5.86 12.14
N LEU A 196 3.50 4.64 11.78
CA LEU A 196 2.31 4.43 10.95
C LEU A 196 1.04 4.64 11.77
N GLN A 197 1.02 4.13 13.00
CA GLN A 197 -0.10 4.29 13.92
C GLN A 197 -0.29 5.76 14.34
N SER A 198 0.80 6.52 14.50
CA SER A 198 0.74 7.94 14.89
C SER A 198 0.46 8.88 13.71
N CYS A 199 1.11 8.68 12.55
CA CYS A 199 1.00 9.60 11.41
C CYS A 199 -0.09 9.19 10.40
N GLY A 200 -0.48 7.92 10.37
CA GLY A 200 -1.38 7.35 9.37
C GLY A 200 -2.75 8.05 9.28
N PRO A 201 -3.48 8.28 10.39
CA PRO A 201 -4.76 8.98 10.36
C PRO A 201 -4.69 10.36 9.70
N ASP A 202 -3.64 11.13 10.00
CA ASP A 202 -3.43 12.45 9.42
C ASP A 202 -3.09 12.38 7.94
N LEU A 203 -2.29 11.40 7.52
CA LEU A 203 -1.95 11.19 6.11
C LEU A 203 -3.17 10.78 5.27
N ILE A 204 -4.08 9.97 5.83
CA ILE A 204 -5.36 9.62 5.19
C ILE A 204 -6.20 10.87 4.97
N GLU A 205 -6.32 11.73 5.99
CA GLU A 205 -7.07 12.99 5.90
C GLU A 205 -6.44 13.96 4.89
N ALA A 206 -5.12 13.95 4.77
CA ALA A 206 -4.38 14.80 3.84
C ALA A 206 -4.41 14.32 2.38
N ASP A 207 -4.69 13.03 2.10
CA ASP A 207 -4.83 12.51 0.73
C ASP A 207 -6.16 12.97 0.11
N PRO A 208 -6.14 13.76 -0.98
CA PRO A 208 -7.36 14.20 -1.68
C PRO A 208 -8.29 13.06 -2.13
N ASP A 209 -7.73 11.87 -2.37
CA ASP A 209 -8.50 10.69 -2.78
C ASP A 209 -8.89 9.79 -1.60
N SER A 210 -8.36 10.04 -0.40
CA SER A 210 -8.47 9.16 0.78
C SER A 210 -8.20 7.68 0.45
N ASN A 211 -7.22 7.43 -0.42
CA ASN A 211 -6.95 6.12 -1.02
C ASN A 211 -5.52 5.65 -0.68
N LEU A 212 -5.19 5.69 0.61
CA LEU A 212 -3.90 5.26 1.16
C LEU A 212 -4.01 3.92 1.88
N MET A 213 -2.97 3.11 1.76
CA MET A 213 -2.71 1.94 2.60
C MET A 213 -1.33 2.07 3.26
N PHE A 214 -1.13 1.35 4.36
CA PHE A 214 0.14 1.36 5.10
C PHE A 214 0.71 -0.05 5.19
N SER A 215 2.05 -0.15 5.18
CA SER A 215 2.76 -1.41 5.14
C SER A 215 3.81 -1.48 6.25
N ILE A 216 3.70 -2.50 7.11
CA ILE A 216 4.69 -2.85 8.14
C ILE A 216 5.48 -4.08 7.71
N HIS A 217 6.80 -4.04 7.85
CA HIS A 217 7.69 -5.16 7.61
C HIS A 217 8.09 -5.75 8.95
N MET A 218 7.54 -6.92 9.27
CA MET A 218 7.69 -7.55 10.58
C MET A 218 8.97 -8.41 10.66
N TRP A 219 10.10 -7.80 10.33
CA TRP A 219 11.44 -8.35 10.58
C TRP A 219 11.79 -8.24 12.07
N TRP A 220 10.97 -8.86 12.93
CA TRP A 220 10.93 -8.69 14.39
C TRP A 220 11.46 -9.94 15.12
N PRO A 221 12.78 -10.17 15.14
CA PRO A 221 13.36 -11.38 15.73
C PRO A 221 13.41 -11.32 17.26
N LYS A 222 13.43 -12.49 17.90
CA LYS A 222 13.57 -12.63 19.36
C LYS A 222 14.80 -11.92 19.93
N VAL A 223 15.90 -11.86 19.18
CA VAL A 223 17.16 -11.23 19.60
C VAL A 223 17.01 -9.74 19.92
N TRP A 224 16.02 -9.07 19.33
CA TRP A 224 15.69 -7.67 19.61
C TRP A 224 14.55 -7.52 20.64
N GLY A 225 14.16 -8.61 21.31
CA GLY A 225 13.13 -8.61 22.35
C GLY A 225 11.68 -8.69 21.83
N TYR A 226 11.49 -8.89 20.52
CA TYR A 226 10.16 -9.07 19.96
C TYR A 226 9.55 -10.42 20.37
N THR A 227 8.23 -10.41 20.61
CA THR A 227 7.47 -11.58 21.04
C THR A 227 6.25 -11.76 20.14
N ALA A 228 5.69 -12.97 20.13
CA ALA A 228 4.40 -13.24 19.50
C ALA A 228 3.30 -12.29 20.03
N GLN A 229 3.32 -11.97 21.33
CA GLN A 229 2.34 -11.06 21.90
C GLN A 229 2.48 -9.63 21.35
N LYS A 230 3.71 -9.16 21.08
CA LYS A 230 3.89 -7.86 20.44
C LYS A 230 3.24 -7.84 19.05
N VAL A 231 3.42 -8.88 18.23
CA VAL A 231 2.73 -8.99 16.94
C VAL A 231 1.21 -8.85 17.09
N ILE A 232 0.63 -9.55 18.07
CA ILE A 232 -0.82 -9.50 18.33
C ILE A 232 -1.26 -8.09 18.71
N ASP A 233 -0.58 -7.50 19.70
CA ASP A 233 -0.91 -6.18 20.24
C ASP A 233 -0.88 -5.10 19.15
N GLU A 234 0.16 -5.09 18.32
CA GLU A 234 0.33 -4.05 17.29
C GLU A 234 -0.70 -4.17 16.16
N LEU A 235 -1.02 -5.41 15.75
CA LEU A 235 -2.08 -5.63 14.75
C LEU A 235 -3.45 -5.23 15.28
N GLU A 236 -3.77 -5.55 16.53
CA GLU A 236 -5.03 -5.17 17.17
C GLU A 236 -5.14 -3.65 17.39
N GLU A 237 -4.04 -2.99 17.74
CA GLU A 237 -3.98 -1.53 17.86
C GLU A 237 -4.22 -0.85 16.50
N SER A 238 -3.58 -1.32 15.43
CA SER A 238 -3.85 -0.80 14.08
C SER A 238 -5.29 -1.01 13.63
N VAL A 239 -5.94 -2.13 14.03
CA VAL A 239 -7.38 -2.33 13.80
C VAL A 239 -8.22 -1.33 14.59
N ALA A 240 -7.89 -1.09 15.86
CA ALA A 240 -8.60 -0.12 16.71
C ALA A 240 -8.50 1.32 16.19
N LEU A 241 -7.38 1.65 15.54
CA LEU A 241 -7.16 2.93 14.85
C LEU A 241 -7.86 3.01 13.48
N ASN A 242 -8.49 1.94 13.02
CA ASN A 242 -9.07 1.82 11.67
C ASN A 242 -8.02 2.09 10.57
N LEU A 243 -6.78 1.67 10.80
CA LEU A 243 -5.67 1.88 9.86
C LEU A 243 -5.71 0.82 8.73
N PRO A 244 -5.67 1.22 7.45
CA PRO A 244 -5.64 0.30 6.30
C PRO A 244 -4.25 -0.34 6.16
N LEU A 245 -3.97 -1.31 7.04
CA LEU A 245 -2.66 -1.94 7.19
C LEU A 245 -2.54 -3.25 6.38
N ILE A 246 -1.35 -3.48 5.83
CA ILE A 246 -0.84 -4.79 5.40
C ILE A 246 0.49 -5.11 6.10
N VAL A 247 0.78 -6.40 6.30
CA VAL A 247 2.15 -6.85 6.62
C VAL A 247 2.89 -7.08 5.31
N GLY A 248 3.68 -6.09 4.88
CA GLY A 248 4.31 -6.03 3.56
C GLY A 248 5.49 -6.98 3.37
N GLU A 249 6.20 -7.30 4.46
CA GLU A 249 7.30 -8.26 4.45
C GLU A 249 7.43 -8.95 5.81
N PHE A 250 7.84 -10.23 5.78
CA PHE A 250 8.33 -11.00 6.93
C PHE A 250 8.99 -12.28 6.43
N GLY A 251 9.86 -12.86 7.25
CA GLY A 251 10.41 -14.21 7.07
C GLY A 251 10.20 -15.08 8.30
N ASN A 252 10.70 -16.32 8.27
CA ASN A 252 10.71 -17.17 9.45
C ASN A 252 11.80 -16.79 10.46
N GLN A 253 12.86 -16.14 10.01
CA GLN A 253 14.01 -15.74 10.83
C GLN A 253 14.80 -14.60 10.17
N TRP A 254 15.48 -13.79 10.97
CA TRP A 254 16.41 -12.74 10.54
C TRP A 254 17.82 -13.29 10.24
N ASP A 255 18.27 -14.23 11.06
CA ASP A 255 19.50 -14.99 10.91
C ASP A 255 19.27 -16.48 11.23
N GLU A 256 20.25 -17.33 10.97
CA GLU A 256 20.13 -18.78 11.17
C GLU A 256 20.21 -19.23 12.65
N THR A 257 20.09 -18.31 13.62
CA THR A 257 20.10 -18.62 15.05
C THR A 257 18.70 -18.77 15.62
N GLU A 258 18.57 -19.48 16.74
CA GLU A 258 17.30 -19.57 17.48
C GLU A 258 16.79 -18.19 17.93
N SER A 259 17.70 -17.27 18.26
CA SER A 259 17.38 -15.90 18.61
C SER A 259 16.98 -15.04 17.40
N GLY A 260 17.35 -15.44 16.18
CA GLY A 260 16.92 -14.80 14.94
C GLY A 260 15.47 -15.11 14.54
N GLN A 261 14.80 -16.05 15.21
CA GLN A 261 13.43 -16.47 14.85
C GLN A 261 12.41 -15.33 14.93
N ILE A 262 11.52 -15.31 13.95
CA ILE A 262 10.38 -14.40 13.84
C ILE A 262 9.09 -15.19 14.06
N ALA A 263 8.10 -14.58 14.71
CA ALA A 263 6.82 -15.22 15.05
C ALA A 263 5.86 -15.32 13.85
N TYR A 264 6.32 -15.79 12.69
CA TYR A 264 5.56 -15.74 11.43
C TYR A 264 4.21 -16.48 11.50
N LYS A 265 4.09 -17.60 12.22
CA LYS A 265 2.79 -18.29 12.39
C LYS A 265 1.76 -17.41 13.12
N THR A 266 2.21 -16.64 14.11
CA THR A 266 1.36 -15.65 14.79
C THR A 266 0.96 -14.53 13.83
N ILE A 267 1.87 -14.08 12.96
CA ILE A 267 1.56 -13.12 11.89
C ILE A 267 0.44 -13.67 10.99
N LEU A 268 0.56 -14.89 10.46
CA LEU A 268 -0.46 -15.49 9.59
C LEU A 268 -1.85 -15.54 10.26
N GLU A 269 -1.90 -16.09 11.47
CA GLU A 269 -3.13 -16.28 12.24
C GLU A 269 -3.81 -14.94 12.57
N HIS A 270 -3.05 -13.97 13.08
CA HIS A 270 -3.61 -12.69 13.52
C HIS A 270 -3.87 -11.74 12.38
N CYS A 271 -3.14 -11.82 11.26
CA CYS A 271 -3.54 -11.17 10.02
C CYS A 271 -4.89 -11.69 9.52
N TYR A 272 -5.09 -13.02 9.50
CA TYR A 272 -6.38 -13.61 9.12
C TYR A 272 -7.52 -13.17 10.04
N LYS A 273 -7.37 -13.31 11.37
CA LYS A 273 -8.40 -12.92 12.35
C LYS A 273 -8.78 -11.45 12.26
N ASN A 274 -7.79 -10.58 12.02
CA ASN A 274 -7.99 -9.14 11.93
C ASN A 274 -8.34 -8.65 10.52
N GLN A 275 -8.39 -9.55 9.52
CA GLN A 275 -8.62 -9.20 8.11
C GLN A 275 -7.57 -8.22 7.57
N ILE A 276 -6.31 -8.48 7.91
CA ILE A 276 -5.12 -7.77 7.45
C ILE A 276 -4.42 -8.66 6.41
N GLY A 277 -3.98 -8.06 5.31
CA GLY A 277 -3.22 -8.76 4.28
C GLY A 277 -1.78 -9.04 4.72
N TYR A 278 -1.15 -10.06 4.15
CA TYR A 278 0.26 -10.36 4.39
C TYR A 278 0.99 -10.79 3.11
N LEU A 279 2.29 -10.52 3.07
CA LEU A 279 3.19 -10.77 1.95
C LEU A 279 4.55 -11.27 2.51
N PRO A 280 4.83 -12.58 2.57
CA PRO A 280 6.14 -13.09 3.00
C PRO A 280 7.25 -12.71 2.00
N TRP A 281 8.48 -12.67 2.51
CA TRP A 281 9.70 -12.45 1.75
C TRP A 281 10.55 -13.72 1.71
N GLU A 282 10.84 -14.32 0.55
CA GLU A 282 10.40 -13.98 -0.82
C GLU A 282 10.30 -15.25 -1.67
N TRP A 283 9.57 -15.19 -2.79
CA TRP A 283 9.29 -16.37 -3.63
C TRP A 283 10.55 -17.17 -4.00
N GLY A 284 11.64 -16.49 -4.31
CA GLY A 284 12.95 -17.06 -4.53
C GLY A 284 13.12 -17.81 -5.85
N PRO A 285 14.34 -18.31 -6.11
CA PRO A 285 15.56 -18.01 -5.35
C PRO A 285 16.10 -16.62 -5.71
N GLY A 286 16.81 -15.98 -4.79
CA GLY A 286 17.41 -14.66 -5.06
C GLY A 286 18.23 -14.09 -3.91
N ASN A 287 17.94 -14.51 -2.68
CA ASN A 287 18.65 -14.00 -1.52
C ASN A 287 20.09 -14.53 -1.43
N ASN A 288 21.05 -13.61 -1.38
CA ASN A 288 22.46 -13.94 -1.21
C ASN A 288 23.12 -12.95 -0.24
N PRO A 289 23.68 -13.39 0.91
CA PRO A 289 23.89 -14.79 1.32
C PRO A 289 22.69 -15.47 1.99
N GLN A 290 21.58 -14.77 2.27
CA GLN A 290 20.47 -15.24 3.10
C GLN A 290 19.49 -16.19 2.38
N THR A 291 20.01 -17.23 1.72
CA THR A 291 19.22 -18.22 0.96
C THR A 291 18.13 -18.93 1.79
N PHE A 292 18.22 -18.93 3.12
CA PHE A 292 17.18 -19.47 4.00
C PHE A 292 15.85 -18.68 3.95
N LEU A 293 15.85 -17.47 3.36
CA LEU A 293 14.66 -16.66 3.10
C LEU A 293 13.95 -17.02 1.79
N ASP A 294 14.59 -17.81 0.91
CA ASP A 294 13.97 -18.21 -0.36
C ASP A 294 12.87 -19.25 -0.09
N MET A 295 11.64 -18.96 -0.51
CA MET A 295 10.51 -19.89 -0.37
C MET A 295 10.62 -21.10 -1.30
N THR A 296 11.23 -20.92 -2.48
CA THR A 296 11.47 -21.96 -3.49
C THR A 296 12.96 -22.11 -3.78
N THR A 297 13.39 -23.28 -4.23
CA THR A 297 14.81 -23.51 -4.55
C THR A 297 15.18 -23.11 -5.98
N ASP A 298 14.20 -23.04 -6.89
CA ASP A 298 14.42 -22.77 -8.32
C ASP A 298 13.37 -21.85 -8.98
N GLY A 299 12.46 -21.27 -8.19
CA GLY A 299 11.41 -20.36 -8.67
C GLY A 299 10.13 -21.06 -9.08
N THR A 300 10.06 -22.39 -8.97
CA THR A 300 8.87 -23.18 -9.31
C THR A 300 8.07 -23.60 -8.07
N TYR A 301 6.75 -23.74 -8.23
CA TYR A 301 5.84 -24.08 -7.14
C TYR A 301 6.18 -25.42 -6.47
N ASP A 302 6.59 -26.41 -7.26
CA ASP A 302 6.90 -27.76 -6.75
C ASP A 302 8.16 -27.80 -5.87
N THR A 303 8.95 -26.71 -5.83
CA THR A 303 10.14 -26.60 -4.99
C THR A 303 9.95 -25.73 -3.76
N LEU A 304 8.71 -25.36 -3.43
CA LEU A 304 8.35 -24.82 -2.13
C LEU A 304 8.85 -25.74 -1.02
N ASN A 305 9.56 -25.18 -0.05
CA ASN A 305 10.18 -25.95 1.01
C ASN A 305 10.18 -25.19 2.35
N GLY A 306 10.44 -25.93 3.44
CA GLY A 306 10.57 -25.36 4.77
C GLY A 306 9.41 -24.42 5.15
N TRP A 307 9.76 -23.24 5.64
CA TRP A 307 8.78 -22.22 6.03
C TRP A 307 7.99 -21.64 4.84
N GLY A 308 8.60 -21.60 3.64
CA GLY A 308 7.93 -21.16 2.42
C GLY A 308 6.76 -22.08 2.04
N LEU A 309 6.95 -23.40 2.16
CA LEU A 309 5.87 -24.39 1.99
C LEU A 309 4.77 -24.24 3.07
N GLU A 310 5.14 -23.89 4.29
CA GLU A 310 4.15 -23.63 5.35
C GLU A 310 3.30 -22.41 5.05
N VAL A 311 3.93 -21.26 4.74
CA VAL A 311 3.21 -20.00 4.48
C VAL A 311 2.41 -20.07 3.17
N ALA A 312 2.93 -20.72 2.14
CA ALA A 312 2.25 -20.79 0.85
C ALA A 312 1.12 -21.83 0.82
N GLU A 313 1.30 -23.01 1.44
CA GLU A 313 0.45 -24.17 1.19
C GLU A 313 -0.10 -24.82 2.47
N THR A 314 0.77 -25.21 3.41
CA THR A 314 0.40 -26.23 4.42
C THR A 314 -0.10 -25.69 5.76
N ASP A 315 0.21 -24.45 6.14
CA ASP A 315 -0.32 -23.85 7.37
C ASP A 315 -1.84 -23.63 7.27
N THR A 316 -2.55 -23.65 8.40
CA THR A 316 -4.01 -23.40 8.41
C THR A 316 -4.37 -22.05 7.81
N TYR A 317 -3.50 -21.05 8.00
CA TYR A 317 -3.68 -19.68 7.50
C TYR A 317 -2.77 -19.39 6.29
N SER A 318 -2.33 -20.43 5.57
CA SER A 318 -1.52 -20.31 4.36
C SER A 318 -2.27 -19.60 3.23
N ILE A 319 -1.52 -19.07 2.26
CA ILE A 319 -2.06 -18.43 1.06
C ILE A 319 -3.04 -19.35 0.35
N HIS A 320 -2.70 -20.63 0.16
CA HIS A 320 -3.58 -21.63 -0.43
C HIS A 320 -4.90 -21.77 0.30
N ASN A 321 -4.87 -21.79 1.62
CA ASN A 321 -6.06 -22.03 2.42
C ASN A 321 -6.96 -20.81 2.54
N ILE A 322 -6.40 -19.59 2.47
CA ILE A 322 -7.16 -18.37 2.78
C ILE A 322 -7.25 -17.37 1.64
N ALA A 323 -6.42 -17.39 0.60
CA ALA A 323 -6.47 -16.36 -0.45
C ALA A 323 -7.74 -16.47 -1.32
N GLU A 324 -8.21 -15.32 -1.78
CA GLU A 324 -9.38 -15.22 -2.65
C GLU A 324 -9.15 -14.10 -3.66
N ARG A 325 -9.24 -14.45 -4.95
CA ARG A 325 -9.14 -13.48 -6.04
C ARG A 325 -10.50 -12.78 -6.17
N PRO A 326 -10.55 -11.45 -6.14
CA PRO A 326 -11.81 -10.73 -6.30
C PRO A 326 -12.37 -10.95 -7.71
N VAL A 327 -13.68 -10.82 -7.88
CA VAL A 327 -14.35 -11.11 -9.16
C VAL A 327 -13.82 -10.23 -10.30
N SER A 328 -13.45 -8.98 -10.01
CA SER A 328 -12.76 -8.06 -10.95
C SER A 328 -11.46 -8.62 -11.55
N MET A 329 -10.86 -9.61 -10.90
CA MET A 329 -9.61 -10.25 -11.34
C MET A 329 -9.83 -11.57 -12.08
N LEU A 330 -11.08 -12.06 -12.20
CA LEU A 330 -11.38 -13.37 -12.77
C LEU A 330 -11.69 -13.35 -14.28
N SER A 331 -11.92 -12.18 -14.87
CA SER A 331 -11.91 -11.97 -16.32
C SER A 331 -10.48 -11.80 -16.82
N ASN A 332 -10.15 -12.28 -18.02
CA ASN A 332 -8.87 -11.86 -18.61
C ASN A 332 -9.00 -10.47 -19.24
N LEU A 333 -7.86 -9.80 -19.39
CA LEU A 333 -7.79 -8.53 -20.10
C LEU A 333 -8.14 -8.71 -21.58
N PRO A 334 -8.78 -7.70 -22.20
CA PRO A 334 -8.98 -7.71 -23.65
C PRO A 334 -7.62 -7.76 -24.37
N ALA A 335 -7.62 -8.37 -25.56
CA ALA A 335 -6.43 -8.40 -26.41
C ALA A 335 -6.00 -6.96 -26.75
N VAL A 336 -4.69 -6.68 -26.62
CA VAL A 336 -4.13 -5.40 -27.03
C VAL A 336 -3.87 -5.43 -28.54
N LEU A 337 -4.29 -4.39 -29.26
CA LEU A 337 -4.02 -4.29 -30.69
C LEU A 337 -2.49 -4.35 -30.94
N PRO A 338 -2.00 -5.29 -31.76
CA PRO A 338 -0.56 -5.40 -32.02
C PRO A 338 0.00 -4.13 -32.65
N ALA A 339 1.30 -3.90 -32.44
CA ALA A 339 2.02 -2.86 -33.17
C ALA A 339 1.95 -3.11 -34.68
N LYS A 340 1.79 -2.04 -35.46
CA LYS A 340 1.54 -2.13 -36.89
C LYS A 340 2.80 -2.60 -37.63
N PRO A 341 2.77 -3.71 -38.38
CA PRO A 341 3.92 -4.17 -39.16
C PRO A 341 4.43 -3.08 -40.13
N LEU A 342 5.70 -3.22 -40.54
CA LEU A 342 6.28 -2.38 -41.58
C LEU A 342 5.52 -2.49 -42.91
N LEU A 343 5.77 -1.54 -43.81
CA LEU A 343 5.09 -1.45 -45.10
C LEU A 343 5.21 -2.76 -45.90
N ALA A 344 4.16 -3.07 -46.67
CA ALA A 344 4.18 -4.22 -47.58
C ALA A 344 5.36 -4.13 -48.56
N GLY A 345 5.93 -5.30 -48.90
CA GLY A 345 7.11 -5.38 -49.76
C GLY A 345 8.46 -5.36 -49.03
N ASN A 346 8.48 -5.58 -47.72
CA ASN A 346 9.72 -5.77 -46.97
C ASN A 346 10.46 -7.04 -47.46
N LEU A 347 11.55 -6.88 -48.21
CA LEU A 347 12.36 -7.99 -48.74
C LEU A 347 13.07 -8.79 -47.63
N ALA A 348 13.22 -8.21 -46.44
CA ALA A 348 13.81 -8.85 -45.27
C ALA A 348 12.85 -9.79 -44.53
N LEU A 349 11.54 -9.72 -44.81
CA LEU A 349 10.53 -10.45 -44.05
C LEU A 349 10.72 -11.98 -44.14
N GLY A 350 10.73 -12.64 -42.99
CA GLY A 350 10.95 -14.08 -42.83
C GLY A 350 12.35 -14.56 -43.23
N LYS A 351 13.32 -13.66 -43.40
CA LYS A 351 14.69 -14.02 -43.81
C LYS A 351 15.55 -14.47 -42.64
N SER A 352 16.57 -15.25 -42.95
CA SER A 352 17.51 -15.72 -41.93
C SER A 352 18.44 -14.59 -41.50
N VAL A 353 18.68 -14.49 -40.19
CA VAL A 353 19.52 -13.45 -39.61
C VAL A 353 20.67 -14.08 -38.81
N THR A 354 21.86 -13.52 -38.97
CA THR A 354 23.04 -13.86 -38.16
C THR A 354 23.49 -12.62 -37.40
N ALA A 355 23.90 -12.79 -36.14
CA ALA A 355 24.39 -11.68 -35.32
C ALA A 355 25.73 -12.03 -34.66
N SER A 356 26.48 -10.99 -34.35
CA SER A 356 27.73 -11.05 -33.58
C SER A 356 27.55 -11.56 -32.15
N SER A 357 26.43 -11.21 -31.52
CA SER A 357 26.08 -11.60 -30.16
C SER A 357 24.59 -11.42 -29.89
N PHE A 358 24.14 -11.96 -28.76
CA PHE A 358 22.84 -11.68 -28.18
C PHE A 358 22.96 -11.53 -26.66
N GLU A 359 22.10 -10.71 -26.07
CA GLU A 359 22.03 -10.44 -24.62
C GLU A 359 21.62 -11.69 -23.83
N SER A 360 20.57 -12.38 -24.31
CA SER A 360 20.04 -13.61 -23.73
C SER A 360 19.29 -14.44 -24.79
N ASN A 361 18.85 -15.65 -24.45
CA ASN A 361 18.05 -16.49 -25.35
C ASN A 361 16.66 -15.92 -25.66
N LEU A 362 16.25 -14.82 -25.02
CA LEU A 362 14.98 -14.13 -25.28
C LEU A 362 15.08 -13.13 -26.45
N TYR A 363 16.28 -12.64 -26.77
CA TYR A 363 16.48 -11.53 -27.72
C TYR A 363 17.28 -11.96 -28.95
N LEU A 364 16.77 -12.98 -29.66
CA LEU A 364 17.44 -13.62 -30.78
C LEU A 364 17.41 -12.76 -32.06
N SER A 365 18.38 -12.99 -32.95
CA SER A 365 18.58 -12.16 -34.15
C SER A 365 17.43 -12.21 -35.16
N ASN A 366 16.69 -13.31 -35.26
CA ASN A 366 15.60 -13.45 -36.23
C ASN A 366 14.39 -12.54 -35.94
N ALA A 367 14.28 -11.99 -34.73
CA ALA A 367 13.22 -11.05 -34.36
C ALA A 367 13.19 -9.81 -35.28
N ILE A 368 14.34 -9.38 -35.83
CA ILE A 368 14.38 -8.18 -36.69
C ILE A 368 13.75 -8.36 -38.07
N THR A 369 13.23 -9.54 -38.39
CA THR A 369 12.69 -9.92 -39.71
C THR A 369 11.38 -10.70 -39.62
N ASP A 370 10.82 -10.89 -38.44
CA ASP A 370 9.66 -11.77 -38.25
C ASP A 370 8.31 -11.05 -38.47
N GLY A 371 8.34 -9.73 -38.70
CA GLY A 371 7.15 -8.90 -38.86
C GLY A 371 6.45 -8.56 -37.54
N ASN A 372 7.01 -8.95 -36.40
CA ASN A 372 6.46 -8.75 -35.07
C ASN A 372 7.22 -7.64 -34.32
N LEU A 373 6.65 -6.45 -34.31
CA LEU A 373 7.22 -5.31 -33.59
C LEU A 373 7.17 -5.44 -32.06
N ASP A 374 6.56 -6.50 -31.52
CA ASP A 374 6.60 -6.83 -30.09
C ASP A 374 7.83 -7.70 -29.72
N THR A 375 8.66 -8.10 -30.69
CA THR A 375 9.90 -8.86 -30.46
C THR A 375 11.11 -8.07 -30.92
N ARG A 376 12.27 -8.33 -30.31
CA ARG A 376 13.52 -7.61 -30.63
C ARG A 376 14.76 -8.48 -30.56
N TRP A 377 15.75 -8.15 -31.38
CA TRP A 377 17.12 -8.58 -31.16
C TRP A 377 17.82 -7.60 -30.24
N ALA A 378 18.60 -8.11 -29.30
CA ALA A 378 19.47 -7.32 -28.44
C ALA A 378 20.87 -7.93 -28.42
N SER A 379 21.89 -7.11 -28.70
CA SER A 379 23.30 -7.53 -28.62
C SER A 379 23.80 -7.62 -27.17
N LYS A 380 25.03 -8.09 -26.96
CA LYS A 380 25.74 -7.86 -25.69
C LYS A 380 26.10 -6.38 -25.53
N VAL A 381 26.24 -5.94 -24.28
CA VAL A 381 26.64 -4.57 -23.87
C VAL A 381 28.13 -4.30 -24.18
N THR A 382 28.50 -4.37 -25.46
CA THR A 382 29.86 -4.20 -25.98
C THR A 382 29.86 -3.51 -27.34
N ASP A 383 30.97 -2.90 -27.73
CA ASP A 383 31.15 -2.32 -29.06
C ASP A 383 32.39 -2.92 -29.74
N PRO A 384 32.35 -3.18 -31.07
CA PRO A 384 31.19 -3.11 -31.95
C PRO A 384 30.32 -4.38 -31.88
N ASN A 385 29.07 -4.28 -32.30
CA ASN A 385 28.21 -5.43 -32.58
C ASN A 385 27.46 -5.22 -33.90
N TRP A 386 27.08 -6.31 -34.55
CA TRP A 386 26.40 -6.30 -35.84
C TRP A 386 25.35 -7.39 -35.96
N VAL A 387 24.40 -7.15 -36.86
CA VAL A 387 23.38 -8.09 -37.31
C VAL A 387 23.27 -8.07 -38.84
N SER A 388 23.19 -9.25 -39.47
CA SER A 388 23.24 -9.45 -40.92
C SER A 388 22.09 -10.33 -41.40
N ILE A 389 21.33 -9.81 -42.36
CA ILE A 389 20.14 -10.43 -42.96
C ILE A 389 20.52 -11.04 -44.31
N ASP A 390 20.17 -12.31 -44.55
CA ASP A 390 20.32 -12.98 -45.86
C ASP A 390 19.02 -12.90 -46.66
N LEU A 391 18.98 -12.09 -47.73
CA LEU A 391 17.79 -11.97 -48.59
C LEU A 391 17.52 -13.24 -49.43
N GLY A 392 18.47 -14.17 -49.48
CA GLY A 392 18.41 -15.44 -50.22
C GLY A 392 18.96 -15.35 -51.65
N SER A 393 18.93 -14.17 -52.25
CA SER A 393 19.56 -13.85 -53.54
C SER A 393 20.01 -12.39 -53.57
N VAL A 394 20.83 -12.02 -54.55
CA VAL A 394 21.19 -10.62 -54.78
C VAL A 394 19.93 -9.82 -55.13
N LYS A 395 19.72 -8.67 -54.47
CA LYS A 395 18.60 -7.75 -54.67
C LYS A 395 19.08 -6.32 -54.91
N GLU A 396 18.32 -5.57 -55.70
CA GLU A 396 18.45 -4.11 -55.76
C GLU A 396 17.71 -3.48 -54.58
N ILE A 397 18.35 -2.52 -53.92
CA ILE A 397 17.88 -1.90 -52.66
C ILE A 397 17.91 -0.40 -52.83
N ASN A 398 16.78 0.26 -52.56
CA ASN A 398 16.66 1.71 -52.63
C ASN A 398 16.27 2.37 -51.30
N ARG A 399 15.83 1.59 -50.31
CA ARG A 399 15.42 2.10 -48.99
C ARG A 399 15.61 1.05 -47.91
N ILE A 400 16.06 1.49 -46.74
CA ILE A 400 16.14 0.69 -45.53
C ILE A 400 15.45 1.45 -44.39
N LEU A 401 14.56 0.77 -43.68
CA LEU A 401 13.99 1.20 -42.40
C LEU A 401 14.67 0.42 -41.29
N ILE A 402 15.16 1.09 -40.26
CA ILE A 402 15.60 0.46 -39.01
C ILE A 402 14.67 0.92 -37.91
N TYR A 403 13.99 -0.02 -37.27
CA TYR A 403 13.16 0.26 -36.11
C TYR A 403 13.93 -0.09 -34.84
N TRP A 404 14.63 0.91 -34.30
CA TRP A 404 15.36 0.78 -33.05
C TRP A 404 14.40 0.74 -31.86
N GLU A 405 14.82 0.03 -30.83
CA GLU A 405 14.27 0.21 -29.48
C GLU A 405 14.91 1.45 -28.82
N ALA A 406 14.59 1.79 -27.56
CA ALA A 406 15.23 2.87 -26.84
C ALA A 406 16.76 2.68 -26.71
N ALA A 407 17.24 1.44 -26.76
CA ALA A 407 18.65 1.10 -26.88
C ALA A 407 19.10 1.02 -28.35
N TYR A 408 19.69 2.11 -28.86
CA TYR A 408 20.06 2.27 -30.27
C TYR A 408 21.55 2.58 -30.49
N ALA A 409 21.95 2.59 -31.77
CA ALA A 409 23.29 3.01 -32.19
C ALA A 409 23.35 4.52 -32.49
N THR A 410 24.25 5.26 -31.83
CA THR A 410 24.56 6.64 -32.23
C THR A 410 25.52 6.69 -33.40
N GLN A 411 26.35 5.66 -33.57
CA GLN A 411 27.18 5.49 -34.76
C GLN A 411 27.03 4.08 -35.32
N TYR A 412 26.69 3.96 -36.61
CA TYR A 412 26.54 2.68 -37.28
C TYR A 412 26.81 2.78 -38.78
N LYS A 413 27.00 1.63 -39.42
CA LYS A 413 27.10 1.49 -40.87
C LYS A 413 26.05 0.52 -41.38
N ILE A 414 25.62 0.73 -42.62
CA ILE A 414 24.94 -0.30 -43.39
C ILE A 414 25.90 -0.80 -44.44
N GLN A 415 26.01 -2.12 -44.54
CA GLN A 415 26.92 -2.80 -45.43
C GLN A 415 26.19 -3.84 -46.26
N VAL A 416 26.66 -4.07 -47.48
CA VAL A 416 26.16 -5.15 -48.36
C VAL A 416 27.25 -6.14 -48.71
N SER A 417 26.86 -7.38 -48.97
CA SER A 417 27.75 -8.45 -49.44
C SER A 417 27.00 -9.43 -50.35
N ASP A 418 27.72 -10.04 -51.29
CA ASP A 418 27.20 -11.14 -52.11
C ASP A 418 27.52 -12.52 -51.52
N ASP A 419 28.54 -12.61 -50.64
CA ASP A 419 29.15 -13.87 -50.17
C ASP A 419 29.12 -14.06 -48.64
N ASN A 420 28.64 -13.08 -47.88
CA ASN A 420 28.63 -13.03 -46.41
C ASN A 420 30.03 -13.00 -45.77
N LEU A 421 31.08 -12.74 -46.57
CA LEU A 421 32.49 -12.71 -46.13
C LEU A 421 33.08 -11.32 -46.36
N THR A 422 32.86 -10.77 -47.54
CA THR A 422 33.38 -9.46 -47.96
C THR A 422 32.23 -8.46 -47.98
N TYR A 423 32.32 -7.42 -47.15
CA TYR A 423 31.29 -6.39 -47.03
C TYR A 423 31.77 -5.05 -47.58
N THR A 424 30.86 -4.34 -48.25
CA THR A 424 31.04 -2.97 -48.74
C THR A 424 30.16 -2.02 -47.95
N ASP A 425 30.73 -0.94 -47.42
CA ASP A 425 30.00 0.13 -46.74
C ASP A 425 29.17 0.93 -47.76
N ILE A 426 27.85 0.97 -47.58
CA ILE A 426 26.93 1.73 -48.44
C ILE A 426 26.31 2.94 -47.74
N TYR A 427 26.39 2.98 -46.41
CA TYR A 427 25.91 4.09 -45.59
C TYR A 427 26.67 4.15 -44.27
N SER A 428 26.85 5.35 -43.72
CA SER A 428 27.46 5.59 -42.41
C SER A 428 26.72 6.72 -41.71
N GLU A 429 26.33 6.48 -40.47
CA GLU A 429 25.72 7.45 -39.58
C GLU A 429 26.60 7.62 -38.34
N TYR A 430 26.78 8.85 -37.90
CA TYR A 430 27.62 9.23 -36.75
C TYR A 430 26.84 9.97 -35.65
N ASN A 431 25.55 10.25 -35.88
CA ASN A 431 24.65 10.87 -34.92
C ASN A 431 23.23 10.30 -35.07
N GLY A 432 23.14 8.97 -35.01
CA GLY A 432 21.88 8.22 -34.99
C GLY A 432 20.97 8.71 -33.87
N LYS A 433 19.66 8.65 -34.11
CA LYS A 433 18.64 9.23 -33.24
C LYS A 433 17.76 8.18 -32.56
N GLY A 434 17.84 6.92 -32.99
CA GLY A 434 16.95 5.86 -32.52
C GLY A 434 15.53 6.00 -33.09
N GLY A 435 14.59 5.23 -32.55
CA GLY A 435 13.24 5.10 -33.12
C GLY A 435 13.26 4.55 -34.55
N THR A 436 12.39 5.06 -35.43
CA THR A 436 12.45 4.70 -36.87
C THR A 436 13.45 5.57 -37.61
N GLU A 437 14.50 4.94 -38.15
CA GLU A 437 15.40 5.58 -39.11
C GLU A 437 15.06 5.14 -40.54
N ASP A 438 14.72 6.12 -41.39
CA ASP A 438 14.29 5.91 -42.78
C ASP A 438 15.35 6.40 -43.76
N ILE A 439 16.02 5.45 -44.40
CA ILE A 439 17.28 5.68 -45.11
C ILE A 439 17.06 5.36 -46.58
N ASN A 440 17.12 6.39 -47.42
CA ASN A 440 17.13 6.23 -48.87
C ASN A 440 18.58 6.06 -49.36
N LEU A 441 18.82 5.01 -50.14
CA LEU A 441 20.14 4.69 -50.68
C LEU A 441 20.01 4.00 -52.04
N GLN A 442 21.13 3.60 -52.64
CA GLN A 442 21.13 2.73 -53.82
C GLN A 442 22.24 1.70 -53.63
N ALA A 443 21.87 0.42 -53.58
CA ALA A 443 22.82 -0.66 -53.42
C ALA A 443 22.32 -1.95 -54.06
N THR A 444 23.25 -2.88 -54.27
CA THR A 444 22.96 -4.23 -54.72
C THR A 444 23.72 -5.21 -53.82
N GLY A 445 23.04 -6.25 -53.35
CA GLY A 445 23.66 -7.27 -52.51
C GLY A 445 22.68 -8.34 -52.06
N ARG A 446 23.20 -9.46 -51.58
CA ARG A 446 22.40 -10.55 -50.97
C ARG A 446 22.28 -10.39 -49.46
N TYR A 447 23.38 -10.05 -48.80
CA TYR A 447 23.45 -9.90 -47.35
C TYR A 447 23.52 -8.43 -46.98
N ILE A 448 22.70 -8.01 -46.02
CA ILE A 448 22.65 -6.63 -45.54
C ILE A 448 23.00 -6.66 -44.06
N ARG A 449 24.05 -5.94 -43.67
CA ARG A 449 24.54 -5.87 -42.29
C ARG A 449 24.40 -4.48 -41.72
N ILE A 450 23.72 -4.38 -40.58
CA ILE A 450 23.73 -3.21 -39.71
C ILE A 450 24.89 -3.42 -38.74
N TYR A 451 25.91 -2.57 -38.84
CA TYR A 451 27.14 -2.65 -38.06
C TYR A 451 27.19 -1.48 -37.07
N GLY A 452 26.82 -1.75 -35.82
CA GLY A 452 26.89 -0.80 -34.71
C GLY A 452 28.33 -0.55 -34.29
N MET A 453 28.72 0.73 -34.29
CA MET A 453 30.07 1.18 -33.90
C MET A 453 30.07 1.82 -32.51
N GLN A 454 29.00 2.54 -32.15
CA GLN A 454 28.84 3.15 -30.83
C GLN A 454 27.37 3.13 -30.39
N ARG A 455 27.11 2.66 -29.18
CA ARG A 455 25.79 2.67 -28.54
C ARG A 455 25.43 4.06 -28.02
N TYR A 456 24.13 4.33 -27.92
CA TYR A 456 23.62 5.55 -27.29
C TYR A 456 23.96 5.63 -25.81
N ASN A 457 23.76 4.52 -25.09
CA ASN A 457 24.06 4.38 -23.68
C ASN A 457 25.05 3.23 -23.48
N ASN A 458 26.15 3.48 -22.76
CA ASN A 458 27.22 2.49 -22.56
C ASN A 458 26.76 1.24 -21.77
N ASN A 459 25.67 1.36 -21.00
CA ASN A 459 25.10 0.27 -20.19
C ASN A 459 24.00 -0.51 -20.93
N TRP A 460 23.53 -0.02 -22.07
CA TRP A 460 22.47 -0.68 -22.84
C TRP A 460 23.09 -1.45 -24.00
N PRO A 461 22.41 -2.47 -24.56
CA PRO A 461 22.83 -3.12 -25.80
C PRO A 461 22.48 -2.27 -27.03
N TYR A 462 22.87 -2.70 -28.23
CA TYR A 462 22.08 -2.36 -29.42
C TYR A 462 20.83 -3.22 -29.46
N SER A 463 19.67 -2.63 -29.76
CA SER A 463 18.38 -3.30 -29.76
C SER A 463 17.51 -2.85 -30.95
N ILE A 464 17.04 -3.82 -31.74
CA ILE A 464 16.28 -3.57 -32.97
C ILE A 464 15.02 -4.42 -32.93
N TYR A 465 13.86 -3.77 -33.11
CA TYR A 465 12.57 -4.43 -33.28
C TYR A 465 12.45 -5.07 -34.67
N GLU A 466 12.71 -4.31 -35.74
CA GLU A 466 12.52 -4.80 -37.12
C GLU A 466 13.38 -4.00 -38.13
N VAL A 467 13.75 -4.64 -39.25
CA VAL A 467 14.44 -4.00 -40.38
C VAL A 467 13.63 -4.19 -41.66
N GLY A 468 13.23 -3.07 -42.26
CA GLY A 468 12.57 -3.05 -43.56
C GLY A 468 13.55 -2.82 -44.69
N ILE A 469 13.71 -3.77 -45.63
CA ILE A 469 14.54 -3.60 -46.83
C ILE A 469 13.64 -3.52 -48.05
N TYR A 470 13.79 -2.47 -48.86
CA TYR A 470 12.94 -2.21 -50.02
C TYR A 470 13.74 -1.94 -51.29
N GLY A 471 13.15 -2.29 -52.42
CA GLY A 471 13.70 -2.09 -53.76
C GLY A 471 12.62 -2.18 -54.83
N PRO A 472 12.99 -2.20 -56.13
CA PRO A 472 12.03 -2.34 -57.23
C PRO A 472 11.10 -3.56 -57.11
N GLU A 473 11.60 -4.68 -56.57
CA GLU A 473 10.78 -5.88 -56.33
C GLU A 473 9.68 -5.67 -55.28
N SER A 474 9.88 -4.76 -54.33
CA SER A 474 8.87 -4.44 -53.30
C SER A 474 7.58 -3.91 -53.92
N GLU A 475 7.65 -3.20 -55.05
CA GLU A 475 6.49 -2.60 -55.72
C GLU A 475 5.51 -3.63 -56.29
N LEU A 476 5.98 -4.86 -56.52
CA LEU A 476 5.16 -5.99 -56.97
C LEU A 476 4.27 -6.55 -55.85
N SER A 477 4.54 -6.19 -54.59
CA SER A 477 3.87 -6.81 -53.44
C SER A 477 2.43 -6.31 -53.28
N ALA A 478 1.51 -7.25 -53.06
CA ALA A 478 0.16 -6.94 -52.63
C ALA A 478 0.17 -6.29 -51.22
N SER A 479 -0.88 -5.55 -50.89
CA SER A 479 -1.06 -4.98 -49.56
C SER A 479 -2.45 -5.25 -49.01
N ILE A 480 -2.59 -5.10 -47.70
CA ILE A 480 -3.84 -5.30 -46.98
C ILE A 480 -4.17 -4.13 -46.06
N SER A 481 -5.45 -3.98 -45.72
CA SER A 481 -5.92 -3.03 -44.72
C SER A 481 -7.16 -3.54 -43.98
N PRO A 482 -7.17 -3.57 -42.63
CA PRO A 482 -6.05 -3.25 -41.74
C PRO A 482 -4.94 -4.33 -41.80
N THR A 483 -3.77 -4.01 -41.24
CA THR A 483 -2.63 -4.94 -41.05
C THR A 483 -2.53 -5.48 -39.63
N THR A 484 -3.35 -4.95 -38.72
CA THR A 484 -3.50 -5.44 -37.35
C THR A 484 -4.97 -5.55 -37.00
N ALA A 485 -5.31 -6.49 -36.13
CA ALA A 485 -6.66 -6.69 -35.62
C ALA A 485 -6.63 -7.30 -34.21
N VAL A 486 -7.77 -7.27 -33.54
CA VAL A 486 -8.01 -7.98 -32.27
C VAL A 486 -9.16 -8.97 -32.47
N PHE A 487 -9.09 -10.10 -31.79
CA PHE A 487 -10.17 -11.07 -31.67
C PHE A 487 -10.38 -11.39 -30.19
N ASP A 488 -11.63 -11.44 -29.76
CA ASP A 488 -12.00 -11.83 -28.39
C ASP A 488 -12.74 -13.17 -28.44
N LYS A 489 -12.22 -14.16 -27.69
CA LYS A 489 -12.82 -15.48 -27.57
C LYS A 489 -14.15 -15.49 -26.83
N ASN A 490 -14.45 -14.47 -26.04
CA ASN A 490 -15.76 -14.35 -25.39
C ASN A 490 -16.86 -14.38 -26.44
N THR A 491 -17.75 -15.38 -26.39
CA THR A 491 -18.77 -15.63 -27.41
C THR A 491 -19.71 -14.44 -27.67
N ASN A 492 -19.83 -13.53 -26.71
CA ASN A 492 -20.63 -12.30 -26.85
C ASN A 492 -19.93 -11.21 -27.68
N ASN A 493 -18.61 -11.32 -27.86
CA ASN A 493 -17.75 -10.33 -28.52
C ASN A 493 -17.10 -10.86 -29.81
N GLN A 494 -17.31 -12.13 -30.17
CA GLN A 494 -16.71 -12.75 -31.36
C GLN A 494 -17.30 -12.19 -32.67
N ASP A 495 -16.44 -11.79 -33.60
CA ASP A 495 -16.80 -11.48 -34.99
C ASP A 495 -15.70 -11.95 -35.96
N ASP A 496 -16.05 -12.12 -37.24
CA ASP A 496 -15.09 -12.37 -38.32
C ASP A 496 -14.18 -11.14 -38.51
N ILE A 497 -12.89 -11.36 -38.74
CA ILE A 497 -11.96 -10.26 -39.05
C ILE A 497 -11.98 -10.01 -40.55
N ALA A 498 -12.47 -8.83 -40.96
CA ALA A 498 -12.50 -8.40 -42.35
C ALA A 498 -11.26 -7.57 -42.73
N VAL A 499 -10.63 -7.94 -43.84
CA VAL A 499 -9.42 -7.31 -44.36
C VAL A 499 -9.60 -7.00 -45.84
N THR A 500 -9.41 -5.74 -46.21
CA THR A 500 -9.43 -5.30 -47.61
C THR A 500 -8.11 -5.68 -48.29
N LEU A 501 -8.21 -6.38 -49.42
CA LEU A 501 -7.08 -6.79 -50.25
C LEU A 501 -6.84 -5.78 -51.37
N SER A 502 -5.58 -5.35 -51.51
CA SER A 502 -5.08 -4.53 -52.62
C SER A 502 -4.03 -5.32 -53.38
N SER A 503 -4.49 -6.18 -54.30
CA SER A 503 -3.66 -7.23 -54.89
C SER A 503 -2.69 -6.76 -55.98
N LYS A 504 -2.77 -5.52 -56.48
CA LYS A 504 -1.90 -4.97 -57.54
C LYS A 504 -1.72 -5.92 -58.77
N ASN A 505 -2.81 -6.56 -59.22
CA ASN A 505 -2.87 -7.59 -60.29
C ASN A 505 -2.41 -9.01 -59.90
N ASN A 506 -1.97 -9.22 -58.66
CA ASN A 506 -1.65 -10.56 -58.16
C ASN A 506 -2.91 -11.33 -57.74
N THR A 507 -2.78 -12.65 -57.68
CA THR A 507 -3.82 -13.57 -57.19
C THR A 507 -3.39 -14.14 -55.84
N LEU A 508 -4.28 -14.04 -54.83
CA LEU A 508 -4.07 -14.69 -53.53
C LEU A 508 -4.11 -16.21 -53.73
N LEU A 509 -3.07 -16.91 -53.30
CA LEU A 509 -2.93 -18.35 -53.45
C LEU A 509 -3.39 -19.08 -52.18
N GLU A 510 -2.98 -18.60 -51.01
CA GLU A 510 -3.30 -19.19 -49.71
C GLU A 510 -3.11 -18.17 -48.58
N VAL A 511 -3.74 -18.45 -47.44
CA VAL A 511 -3.46 -17.80 -46.17
C VAL A 511 -2.79 -18.82 -45.24
N LYS A 512 -1.72 -18.42 -44.55
CA LYS A 512 -0.96 -19.28 -43.65
C LYS A 512 -0.87 -18.71 -42.25
N ASN A 513 -0.85 -19.57 -41.24
CA ASN A 513 -0.42 -19.26 -39.88
C ASN A 513 0.87 -20.03 -39.61
N GLY A 514 2.02 -19.34 -39.66
CA GLY A 514 3.33 -19.98 -39.75
C GLY A 514 3.41 -20.90 -40.98
N GLU A 515 3.74 -22.17 -40.77
CA GLU A 515 3.84 -23.17 -41.85
C GLU A 515 2.49 -23.79 -42.24
N ILE A 516 1.42 -23.52 -41.47
CA ILE A 516 0.10 -24.17 -41.64
C ILE A 516 -0.74 -23.37 -42.63
N SER A 517 -1.09 -23.98 -43.77
CA SER A 517 -2.09 -23.42 -44.70
C SER A 517 -3.50 -23.54 -44.12
N LEU A 518 -4.23 -22.42 -44.11
CA LEU A 518 -5.62 -22.37 -43.68
C LEU A 518 -6.53 -22.89 -44.80
N ASN A 519 -7.66 -23.48 -44.42
CA ASN A 519 -8.65 -23.98 -45.36
C ASN A 519 -9.60 -22.86 -45.79
N SER A 520 -9.75 -22.68 -47.10
CA SER A 520 -10.78 -21.79 -47.66
C SER A 520 -12.18 -22.29 -47.27
N ASP A 521 -13.09 -21.33 -47.06
CA ASP A 521 -14.50 -21.46 -46.66
C ASP A 521 -14.75 -21.93 -45.22
N THR A 522 -13.76 -22.54 -44.54
CA THR A 522 -13.87 -22.89 -43.12
C THR A 522 -13.03 -22.02 -42.21
N ASP A 523 -11.79 -21.69 -42.58
CA ASP A 523 -10.88 -20.89 -41.77
C ASP A 523 -10.84 -19.43 -42.23
N TYR A 524 -11.01 -19.21 -43.54
CA TYR A 524 -11.21 -17.89 -44.11
C TYR A 524 -12.10 -17.96 -45.36
N ALA A 525 -12.69 -16.84 -45.76
CA ALA A 525 -13.39 -16.71 -47.03
C ALA A 525 -12.99 -15.41 -47.74
N VAL A 526 -13.01 -15.40 -49.08
CA VAL A 526 -12.77 -14.19 -49.87
C VAL A 526 -14.00 -13.90 -50.71
N GLU A 527 -14.55 -12.71 -50.54
CA GLU A 527 -15.65 -12.19 -51.35
C GLU A 527 -15.26 -10.81 -51.88
N ASP A 528 -15.35 -10.63 -53.20
CA ASP A 528 -14.81 -9.47 -53.93
C ASP A 528 -13.33 -9.21 -53.59
N ASN A 529 -13.06 -8.12 -52.87
CA ASN A 529 -11.73 -7.73 -52.41
C ASN A 529 -11.61 -7.77 -50.88
N ILE A 530 -12.49 -8.50 -50.19
CA ILE A 530 -12.47 -8.64 -48.74
C ILE A 530 -12.16 -10.09 -48.35
N LEU A 531 -11.04 -10.26 -47.65
CA LEU A 531 -10.71 -11.49 -46.92
C LEU A 531 -11.37 -11.44 -45.54
N ARG A 532 -12.12 -12.48 -45.18
CA ARG A 532 -12.68 -12.67 -43.84
C ARG A 532 -12.01 -13.84 -43.17
N ILE A 533 -11.26 -13.60 -42.10
CA ILE A 533 -10.78 -14.67 -41.21
C ILE A 533 -11.92 -15.06 -40.28
N LYS A 534 -12.28 -16.35 -40.26
CA LYS A 534 -13.46 -16.85 -39.57
C LYS A 534 -13.28 -16.88 -38.07
N LYS A 535 -14.29 -16.42 -37.34
CA LYS A 535 -14.29 -16.49 -35.86
C LYS A 535 -14.14 -17.92 -35.35
N GLU A 536 -14.70 -18.92 -36.04
CA GLU A 536 -14.60 -20.34 -35.69
C GLU A 536 -13.16 -20.89 -35.81
N TYR A 537 -12.31 -20.22 -36.61
CA TYR A 537 -10.88 -20.49 -36.66
C TYR A 537 -10.14 -19.74 -35.55
N LEU A 538 -10.45 -18.45 -35.35
CA LEU A 538 -9.81 -17.57 -34.37
C LEU A 538 -10.04 -18.04 -32.92
N GLU A 539 -11.24 -18.55 -32.61
CA GLU A 539 -11.58 -19.12 -31.30
C GLU A 539 -10.67 -20.28 -30.86
N LYS A 540 -10.14 -21.03 -31.84
CA LYS A 540 -9.25 -22.18 -31.60
C LYS A 540 -7.78 -21.79 -31.43
N GLN A 541 -7.42 -20.56 -31.74
CA GLN A 541 -6.03 -20.10 -31.62
C GLN A 541 -5.68 -19.85 -30.15
N PRO A 542 -4.42 -20.03 -29.72
CA PRO A 542 -4.02 -19.64 -28.37
C PRO A 542 -4.20 -18.13 -28.15
N VAL A 543 -4.40 -17.71 -26.90
CA VAL A 543 -4.31 -16.29 -26.53
C VAL A 543 -2.89 -15.79 -26.81
N GLY A 544 -2.78 -14.60 -27.40
CA GLY A 544 -1.53 -14.01 -27.88
C GLY A 544 -1.65 -13.47 -29.31
N THR A 545 -0.54 -13.00 -29.87
CA THR A 545 -0.51 -12.51 -31.24
C THR A 545 -0.22 -13.65 -32.21
N ILE A 546 -1.10 -13.86 -33.19
CA ILE A 546 -0.84 -14.72 -34.35
C ILE A 546 -0.53 -13.83 -35.57
N LEU A 547 0.33 -14.34 -36.45
CA LEU A 547 0.73 -13.66 -37.68
C LEU A 547 0.29 -14.48 -38.88
N LEU A 548 -0.68 -13.95 -39.63
CA LEU A 548 -1.15 -14.59 -40.85
C LEU A 548 -0.40 -14.05 -42.05
N THR A 549 0.19 -14.93 -42.85
CA THR A 549 0.87 -14.60 -44.11
C THR A 549 -0.08 -14.85 -45.28
N LEU A 550 -0.28 -13.85 -46.14
CA LEU A 550 -1.14 -13.95 -47.30
C LEU A 550 -0.28 -14.14 -48.55
N ASN A 551 -0.14 -15.37 -49.02
CA ASN A 551 0.74 -15.68 -50.14
C ASN A 551 0.08 -15.34 -51.47
N TYR A 552 0.78 -14.55 -52.27
CA TYR A 552 0.41 -14.22 -53.64
C TYR A 552 1.35 -14.92 -54.63
N ASN A 553 0.97 -14.96 -55.90
CA ASN A 553 1.81 -15.52 -56.97
C ASN A 553 3.11 -14.73 -57.22
N GLU A 554 3.16 -13.45 -56.86
CA GLU A 554 4.32 -12.57 -57.01
C GLU A 554 4.44 -11.60 -55.83
N GLY A 555 5.63 -11.01 -55.66
CA GLY A 555 5.94 -10.07 -54.60
C GLY A 555 6.15 -10.71 -53.22
N VAL A 556 6.36 -9.88 -52.20
CA VAL A 556 6.44 -10.33 -50.81
C VAL A 556 5.03 -10.42 -50.24
N ALA A 557 4.74 -11.54 -49.57
CA ALA A 557 3.45 -11.76 -48.93
C ALA A 557 3.21 -10.72 -47.81
N PRO A 558 2.10 -9.97 -47.82
CA PRO A 558 1.72 -9.13 -46.69
C PRO A 558 1.33 -9.98 -45.47
N MET A 559 1.53 -9.40 -44.28
CA MET A 559 1.19 -10.04 -43.00
C MET A 559 0.06 -9.30 -42.28
N LEU A 560 -0.81 -10.08 -41.64
CA LEU A 560 -1.87 -9.61 -40.75
C LEU A 560 -1.56 -10.10 -39.33
N ALA A 561 -1.27 -9.18 -38.41
CA ALA A 561 -1.13 -9.51 -37.00
C ALA A 561 -2.49 -9.47 -36.30
N ILE A 562 -2.86 -10.53 -35.61
CA ILE A 562 -4.13 -10.62 -34.87
C ILE A 562 -3.80 -10.94 -33.42
N ALA A 563 -4.12 -10.02 -32.49
CA ALA A 563 -4.10 -10.35 -31.07
C ALA A 563 -5.39 -11.08 -30.70
N VAL A 564 -5.25 -12.33 -30.28
CA VAL A 564 -6.32 -13.16 -29.74
C VAL A 564 -6.32 -13.00 -28.22
N GLY A 565 -7.41 -12.47 -27.68
CA GLY A 565 -7.67 -12.35 -26.24
C GLY A 565 -8.88 -13.17 -25.83
N ASP A 566 -9.14 -13.26 -24.53
CA ASP A 566 -10.28 -14.01 -24.00
C ASP A 566 -10.89 -13.31 -22.79
N THR A 567 -11.88 -12.45 -23.00
CA THR A 567 -12.53 -11.75 -21.89
C THR A 567 -13.60 -12.60 -21.17
N THR A 568 -13.68 -13.91 -21.47
CA THR A 568 -14.56 -14.82 -20.75
C THR A 568 -14.17 -14.81 -19.27
N SER A 569 -15.16 -14.59 -18.41
CA SER A 569 -14.92 -14.52 -16.96
C SER A 569 -14.87 -15.92 -16.36
N SER A 570 -13.90 -16.18 -15.49
CA SER A 570 -13.86 -17.46 -14.76
C SER A 570 -15.12 -17.62 -13.89
N PRO A 571 -15.59 -18.87 -13.64
CA PRO A 571 -16.70 -19.09 -12.75
C PRO A 571 -16.31 -18.70 -11.32
N TYR A 572 -17.27 -18.19 -10.55
CA TYR A 572 -17.07 -17.86 -9.14
C TYR A 572 -18.27 -18.27 -8.30
N ILE A 573 -18.09 -18.24 -6.98
CA ILE A 573 -19.11 -18.60 -6.01
C ILE A 573 -19.32 -17.49 -5.00
N ARG A 574 -20.53 -17.38 -4.43
CA ARG A 574 -20.82 -16.47 -3.32
C ARG A 574 -21.69 -17.12 -2.24
N PRO A 575 -21.33 -17.02 -0.95
CA PRO A 575 -20.08 -16.46 -0.46
C PRO A 575 -18.90 -17.42 -0.75
N GLY A 576 -17.69 -16.88 -0.93
CA GLY A 576 -16.47 -17.70 -1.02
C GLY A 576 -15.91 -18.11 0.35
N ARG A 577 -16.48 -17.59 1.44
CA ARG A 577 -16.16 -17.93 2.82
C ARG A 577 -17.41 -18.18 3.65
N ALA A 578 -17.30 -19.10 4.60
CA ALA A 578 -18.38 -19.38 5.53
C ALA A 578 -17.83 -19.84 6.88
N GLU A 579 -18.69 -19.78 7.90
CA GLU A 579 -18.42 -20.27 9.24
C GLU A 579 -19.35 -21.45 9.51
N PHE A 580 -18.81 -22.53 10.08
CA PHE A 580 -19.60 -23.63 10.60
C PHE A 580 -19.28 -23.81 12.07
N ASN A 581 -20.32 -23.77 12.92
CA ASN A 581 -20.19 -23.97 14.36
C ASN A 581 -20.92 -25.24 14.77
N GLU A 582 -20.21 -26.15 15.44
CA GLU A 582 -20.78 -27.43 15.88
C GLU A 582 -21.97 -27.28 16.86
N THR A 583 -22.08 -26.15 17.55
CA THR A 583 -23.21 -25.83 18.44
C THR A 583 -24.43 -25.28 17.70
N ASN A 584 -24.23 -24.71 16.51
CA ASN A 584 -25.30 -24.16 15.66
C ASN A 584 -25.12 -24.70 14.23
N GLN A 585 -25.54 -25.94 14.03
CA GLN A 585 -25.34 -26.67 12.78
C GLN A 585 -26.36 -26.22 11.73
N GLU A 586 -25.93 -25.27 10.91
CA GLU A 586 -26.64 -24.80 9.72
C GLU A 586 -25.98 -25.34 8.45
N ASP A 587 -26.79 -25.55 7.42
CA ASP A 587 -26.26 -25.82 6.07
C ASP A 587 -25.63 -24.54 5.51
N ILE A 588 -24.62 -24.68 4.64
CA ILE A 588 -24.03 -23.54 3.96
C ILE A 588 -24.57 -23.50 2.53
N VAL A 589 -25.25 -22.40 2.18
CA VAL A 589 -25.75 -22.17 0.82
C VAL A 589 -24.79 -21.25 0.07
N VAL A 590 -24.45 -21.67 -1.15
CA VAL A 590 -23.52 -20.99 -2.05
C VAL A 590 -24.19 -20.80 -3.41
N THR A 591 -24.22 -19.57 -3.90
CA THR A 591 -24.63 -19.24 -5.28
C THR A 591 -23.46 -19.44 -6.24
N LEU A 592 -23.72 -20.09 -7.36
CA LEU A 592 -22.81 -20.32 -8.47
C LEU A 592 -23.03 -19.26 -9.55
N THR A 593 -21.93 -18.67 -10.03
CA THR A 593 -21.91 -17.90 -11.28
C THR A 593 -21.00 -18.62 -12.26
N GLU A 594 -21.60 -19.35 -13.21
CA GLU A 594 -20.86 -20.28 -14.08
C GLU A 594 -20.14 -19.61 -15.26
N ASN A 595 -20.57 -18.43 -15.70
CA ASN A 595 -19.94 -17.66 -16.80
C ASN A 595 -19.66 -18.48 -18.09
N GLY A 596 -20.55 -19.42 -18.44
CA GLY A 596 -20.40 -20.27 -19.63
C GLY A 596 -19.64 -21.59 -19.40
N HIS A 597 -19.19 -21.84 -18.17
CA HIS A 597 -18.61 -23.12 -17.74
C HIS A 597 -19.70 -24.02 -17.13
N ASN A 598 -19.39 -25.29 -16.86
CA ASN A 598 -20.32 -26.21 -16.18
C ASN A 598 -19.61 -26.85 -14.98
N LEU A 599 -20.25 -26.84 -13.81
CA LEU A 599 -19.71 -27.50 -12.62
C LEU A 599 -19.63 -29.03 -12.86
N ILE A 600 -18.45 -29.61 -12.65
CA ILE A 600 -18.21 -31.05 -12.79
C ILE A 600 -18.44 -31.75 -11.45
N GLU A 601 -17.78 -31.28 -10.40
CA GLU A 601 -17.84 -31.88 -9.06
C GLU A 601 -17.38 -30.89 -7.97
N ILE A 602 -17.61 -31.25 -6.70
CA ILE A 602 -17.09 -30.52 -5.54
C ILE A 602 -16.13 -31.44 -4.80
N LYS A 603 -14.92 -30.96 -4.49
CA LYS A 603 -13.86 -31.74 -3.83
C LYS A 603 -13.42 -31.13 -2.51
N ASN A 604 -13.00 -31.97 -1.57
CA ASN A 604 -12.21 -31.58 -0.41
C ASN A 604 -10.83 -32.23 -0.53
N GLY A 605 -9.81 -31.44 -0.85
CA GLY A 605 -8.53 -31.97 -1.33
C GLY A 605 -8.72 -32.81 -2.59
N THR A 606 -8.33 -34.08 -2.53
CA THR A 606 -8.51 -35.03 -3.65
C THR A 606 -9.85 -35.77 -3.61
N ASP A 607 -10.61 -35.65 -2.53
CA ASP A 607 -11.82 -36.46 -2.30
C ASP A 607 -13.06 -35.75 -2.85
N ALA A 608 -13.79 -36.43 -3.74
CA ALA A 608 -15.06 -35.92 -4.28
C ALA A 608 -16.20 -36.06 -3.27
N LEU A 609 -16.99 -35.00 -3.11
CA LEU A 609 -18.22 -35.01 -2.31
C LEU A 609 -19.33 -35.74 -3.06
N ILE A 610 -20.23 -36.38 -2.30
CA ILE A 610 -21.34 -37.17 -2.85
C ILE A 610 -22.59 -36.30 -2.98
N SER A 611 -23.00 -35.99 -4.22
CA SER A 611 -24.26 -35.29 -4.50
C SER A 611 -25.48 -36.02 -3.92
N GLY A 612 -26.40 -35.25 -3.33
CA GLY A 612 -27.56 -35.74 -2.59
C GLY A 612 -27.26 -36.17 -1.15
N THR A 613 -25.99 -36.44 -0.80
CA THR A 613 -25.57 -36.81 0.56
C THR A 613 -24.82 -35.68 1.24
N ASP A 614 -23.68 -35.27 0.69
CA ASP A 614 -22.81 -34.24 1.27
C ASP A 614 -23.22 -32.82 0.84
N TYR A 615 -23.83 -32.69 -0.34
CA TYR A 615 -24.40 -31.45 -0.84
C TYR A 615 -25.62 -31.71 -1.74
N THR A 616 -26.40 -30.66 -2.03
CA THR A 616 -27.46 -30.67 -3.05
C THR A 616 -27.33 -29.46 -3.96
N ILE A 617 -27.82 -29.56 -5.20
CA ILE A 617 -27.89 -28.44 -6.15
C ILE A 617 -29.36 -28.14 -6.46
N SER A 618 -29.75 -26.87 -6.44
CA SER A 618 -31.03 -26.36 -6.93
C SER A 618 -30.80 -25.06 -7.67
N ASP A 619 -31.15 -25.00 -8.96
CA ASP A 619 -30.88 -23.86 -9.83
C ASP A 619 -29.39 -23.44 -9.79
N ASP A 620 -29.11 -22.19 -9.42
CA ASP A 620 -27.77 -21.63 -9.26
C ASP A 620 -27.23 -21.78 -7.82
N GLN A 621 -27.86 -22.60 -6.96
CA GLN A 621 -27.45 -22.76 -5.57
C GLN A 621 -26.95 -24.17 -5.25
N VAL A 622 -25.83 -24.22 -4.54
CA VAL A 622 -25.29 -25.41 -3.89
C VAL A 622 -25.47 -25.29 -2.39
N THR A 623 -26.10 -26.29 -1.78
CA THR A 623 -26.23 -26.41 -0.33
C THR A 623 -25.25 -27.47 0.17
N ILE A 624 -24.19 -27.06 0.86
CA ILE A 624 -23.29 -27.95 1.59
C ILE A 624 -23.94 -28.33 2.91
N LYS A 625 -24.16 -29.63 3.13
CA LYS A 625 -24.95 -30.09 4.26
C LYS A 625 -24.18 -30.05 5.57
N LYS A 626 -24.85 -29.64 6.63
CA LYS A 626 -24.30 -29.65 8.00
C LYS A 626 -23.83 -31.03 8.44
N GLU A 627 -24.43 -32.13 7.97
CA GLU A 627 -23.97 -33.48 8.31
C GLU A 627 -22.60 -33.79 7.72
N TYR A 628 -22.24 -33.19 6.57
CA TYR A 628 -20.91 -33.27 6.01
C TYR A 628 -19.93 -32.35 6.77
N LEU A 629 -20.35 -31.11 7.07
CA LEU A 629 -19.56 -30.11 7.79
C LEU A 629 -19.21 -30.58 9.22
N ALA A 630 -20.14 -31.23 9.90
CA ALA A 630 -19.95 -31.79 11.24
C ALA A 630 -18.84 -32.86 11.30
N LYS A 631 -18.47 -33.49 10.17
CA LYS A 631 -17.40 -34.50 10.09
C LYS A 631 -16.00 -33.91 9.89
N GLN A 632 -15.91 -32.66 9.45
CA GLN A 632 -14.62 -32.02 9.17
C GLN A 632 -13.84 -31.72 10.45
N SER A 633 -12.51 -31.58 10.39
CA SER A 633 -11.69 -31.18 11.54
C SER A 633 -11.92 -29.71 11.91
N ALA A 634 -11.54 -29.32 13.13
CA ALA A 634 -11.48 -27.89 13.50
C ALA A 634 -10.43 -27.16 12.63
N GLY A 635 -10.70 -25.91 12.27
CA GLY A 635 -9.86 -25.11 11.38
C GLY A 635 -10.50 -24.87 10.01
N ILE A 636 -9.69 -24.48 9.02
CA ILE A 636 -10.20 -24.12 7.69
C ILE A 636 -10.33 -25.37 6.82
N THR A 637 -11.57 -25.68 6.41
CA THR A 637 -11.87 -26.67 5.37
C THR A 637 -12.07 -25.97 4.03
N ARG A 638 -11.36 -26.40 2.97
CA ARG A 638 -11.45 -25.83 1.63
C ARG A 638 -12.17 -26.79 0.68
N LEU A 639 -13.31 -26.36 0.14
CA LEU A 639 -14.06 -27.12 -0.87
C LEU A 639 -13.89 -26.50 -2.25
N THR A 640 -13.29 -27.22 -3.19
CA THR A 640 -13.05 -26.78 -4.56
C THR A 640 -14.25 -27.14 -5.45
N PHE A 641 -14.81 -26.18 -6.16
CA PHE A 641 -15.86 -26.34 -7.16
C PHE A 641 -15.19 -26.48 -8.52
N ASP A 642 -15.09 -27.72 -9.02
CA ASP A 642 -14.26 -28.05 -10.18
C ASP A 642 -15.01 -27.85 -11.50
N TYR A 643 -14.52 -26.93 -12.33
CA TYR A 643 -14.98 -26.65 -13.69
C TYR A 643 -13.96 -27.14 -14.75
N ASN A 644 -12.94 -27.92 -14.34
CA ASN A 644 -11.78 -28.31 -15.16
C ASN A 644 -11.01 -27.09 -15.71
N LEU A 645 -10.84 -26.07 -14.88
CA LEU A 645 -10.05 -24.88 -15.16
C LEU A 645 -8.76 -24.89 -14.34
N ASN A 646 -7.77 -24.14 -14.80
CA ASN A 646 -6.54 -23.91 -14.03
C ASN A 646 -6.83 -23.24 -12.68
N PHE A 647 -7.89 -22.43 -12.61
CA PHE A 647 -8.32 -21.74 -11.40
C PHE A 647 -9.80 -22.01 -11.15
N ASN A 648 -10.07 -22.91 -10.21
CA ASN A 648 -11.41 -23.27 -9.80
C ASN A 648 -11.80 -22.49 -8.53
N PRO A 649 -13.05 -21.99 -8.42
CA PRO A 649 -13.50 -21.34 -7.20
C PRO A 649 -13.54 -22.32 -6.03
N ALA A 650 -13.27 -21.82 -4.83
CA ALA A 650 -13.27 -22.63 -3.63
C ALA A 650 -14.00 -21.93 -2.48
N LEU A 651 -14.81 -22.68 -1.75
CA LEU A 651 -15.46 -22.26 -0.51
C LEU A 651 -14.54 -22.58 0.67
N LYS A 652 -14.18 -21.57 1.45
CA LYS A 652 -13.32 -21.70 2.64
C LYS A 652 -14.20 -21.63 3.87
N ILE A 653 -14.26 -22.72 4.61
CA ILE A 653 -15.17 -22.89 5.74
C ILE A 653 -14.33 -22.96 7.00
N ASN A 654 -14.47 -21.97 7.88
CA ASN A 654 -13.89 -22.06 9.20
C ASN A 654 -14.80 -22.94 10.07
N VAL A 655 -14.31 -24.12 10.40
CA VAL A 655 -15.00 -25.12 11.20
C VAL A 655 -14.58 -24.93 12.65
N SER A 656 -15.48 -24.36 13.44
CA SER A 656 -15.33 -24.30 14.88
C SER A 656 -15.96 -25.55 15.49
N LYS A 657 -15.12 -26.37 16.12
CA LYS A 657 -15.58 -27.49 16.95
C LYS A 657 -15.79 -27.01 18.36
N ASN A 658 -16.81 -27.56 19.00
CA ASN A 658 -16.96 -27.44 20.44
C ASN A 658 -15.99 -28.44 21.09
N THR A 659 -14.69 -28.27 20.83
CA THR A 659 -13.72 -28.60 21.87
C THR A 659 -14.09 -27.66 22.98
N SER A 660 -14.69 -28.19 24.05
CA SER A 660 -14.79 -27.47 25.31
C SER A 660 -13.38 -26.94 25.56
N SER A 661 -13.15 -25.66 25.30
CA SER A 661 -11.85 -25.09 25.56
C SER A 661 -11.83 -25.04 27.07
N ASN A 662 -11.12 -25.99 27.68
CA ASN A 662 -10.83 -25.93 29.10
C ASN A 662 -10.07 -24.65 29.44
N ASN A 663 -9.71 -23.78 28.47
CA ASN A 663 -9.12 -22.46 28.67
C ASN A 663 -9.78 -21.74 29.84
N SER A 664 -8.94 -21.42 30.83
CA SER A 664 -9.32 -20.50 31.88
C SER A 664 -9.53 -19.11 31.30
N VAL A 665 -10.41 -18.32 31.89
CA VAL A 665 -10.57 -16.89 31.54
C VAL A 665 -10.37 -16.02 32.76
N ILE A 666 -9.91 -14.79 32.54
CA ILE A 666 -9.73 -13.78 33.60
C ILE A 666 -10.73 -12.64 33.44
N SER A 667 -11.15 -12.02 34.54
CA SER A 667 -12.01 -10.85 34.53
C SER A 667 -11.64 -9.87 35.66
N PRO A 668 -11.35 -8.60 35.34
CA PRO A 668 -11.31 -8.03 33.99
C PRO A 668 -10.05 -8.47 33.22
N ALA A 669 -10.07 -8.36 31.88
CA ALA A 669 -8.89 -8.54 31.02
C ALA A 669 -8.15 -7.20 30.75
N ALA A 670 -8.70 -6.09 31.21
CA ALA A 670 -8.04 -4.79 31.20
C ALA A 670 -8.36 -4.00 32.48
N SER A 671 -7.41 -3.19 32.93
CA SER A 671 -7.57 -2.30 34.08
C SER A 671 -6.77 -1.01 33.90
N VAL A 672 -7.12 0.02 34.66
CA VAL A 672 -6.37 1.27 34.75
C VAL A 672 -5.84 1.39 36.17
N TYR A 673 -4.57 1.75 36.31
CA TYR A 673 -3.92 1.90 37.59
C TYR A 673 -3.22 3.26 37.67
N GLU A 674 -3.72 4.13 38.55
CA GLU A 674 -3.08 5.41 38.82
C GLU A 674 -2.06 5.25 39.94
N LYS A 675 -0.78 5.49 39.62
CA LYS A 675 0.30 5.39 40.61
C LYS A 675 0.01 6.24 41.83
N ASN A 676 0.33 5.71 43.01
CA ASN A 676 0.18 6.38 44.31
C ASN A 676 -1.26 6.70 44.77
N LEU A 677 -2.28 6.53 43.92
CA LEU A 677 -3.68 6.85 44.21
C LEU A 677 -4.58 5.60 44.24
N SER A 678 -4.34 4.66 43.33
CA SER A 678 -5.12 3.43 43.20
C SER A 678 -4.76 2.40 44.28
N LYS A 679 -5.71 1.50 44.58
CA LYS A 679 -5.52 0.33 45.47
C LYS A 679 -5.22 -0.90 44.61
N ASP A 680 -4.98 -2.04 45.27
CA ASP A 680 -4.81 -3.35 44.63
C ASP A 680 -5.83 -3.61 43.50
N ILE A 681 -5.39 -4.27 42.43
CA ILE A 681 -6.27 -4.73 41.34
C ILE A 681 -6.68 -6.18 41.59
N THR A 682 -7.99 -6.45 41.61
CA THR A 682 -8.52 -7.81 41.72
C THR A 682 -8.91 -8.38 40.36
N VAL A 683 -8.47 -9.60 40.09
CA VAL A 683 -8.73 -10.36 38.86
C VAL A 683 -9.39 -11.68 39.25
N THR A 684 -10.62 -11.89 38.79
CA THR A 684 -11.36 -13.15 38.99
C THR A 684 -11.01 -14.15 37.89
N LEU A 685 -10.72 -15.39 38.27
CA LEU A 685 -10.42 -16.50 37.39
C LEU A 685 -11.66 -17.39 37.23
N THR A 686 -12.01 -17.74 36.00
CA THR A 686 -12.87 -18.89 35.71
C THR A 686 -11.97 -20.02 35.21
N LEU A 687 -11.71 -21.00 36.06
CA LEU A 687 -10.62 -21.96 35.85
C LEU A 687 -10.93 -23.13 34.91
N ASN A 688 -12.20 -23.45 34.68
CA ASN A 688 -12.61 -24.53 33.75
C ASN A 688 -11.84 -25.86 33.92
N SER A 689 -11.57 -26.26 35.19
CA SER A 689 -10.79 -27.45 35.61
C SER A 689 -9.26 -27.32 35.53
N ASN A 690 -8.70 -26.16 35.21
CA ASN A 690 -7.26 -25.88 35.28
C ASN A 690 -6.84 -25.27 36.63
N THR A 691 -5.54 -25.12 36.81
CA THR A 691 -4.94 -24.33 37.88
C THR A 691 -4.08 -23.19 37.32
N LEU A 692 -4.03 -22.04 37.99
CA LEU A 692 -3.05 -20.99 37.67
C LEU A 692 -1.65 -21.45 38.06
N LEU A 693 -0.70 -21.45 37.12
CA LEU A 693 0.69 -21.84 37.34
C LEU A 693 1.58 -20.63 37.68
N SER A 694 1.43 -19.53 36.96
CA SER A 694 2.23 -18.32 37.16
C SER A 694 1.55 -17.08 36.58
N ILE A 695 1.94 -15.90 37.07
CA ILE A 695 1.66 -14.62 36.43
C ILE A 695 3.01 -14.03 36.00
N LEU A 696 3.14 -13.65 34.74
CA LEU A 696 4.38 -13.13 34.18
C LEU A 696 4.22 -11.64 33.80
N ASN A 697 5.26 -10.85 34.01
CA ASN A 697 5.45 -9.55 33.38
C ASN A 697 6.67 -9.66 32.45
N GLY A 698 6.41 -9.78 31.14
CA GLY A 698 7.41 -10.24 30.18
C GLY A 698 7.88 -11.66 30.54
N SER A 699 9.19 -11.84 30.72
CA SER A 699 9.79 -13.13 31.14
C SER A 699 9.91 -13.30 32.67
N ASN A 700 9.59 -12.25 33.45
CA ASN A 700 9.73 -12.28 34.91
C ASN A 700 8.45 -12.82 35.56
N ALA A 701 8.58 -13.87 36.35
CA ALA A 701 7.47 -14.38 37.16
C ALA A 701 7.25 -13.48 38.38
N LEU A 702 5.99 -13.08 38.60
CA LEU A 702 5.58 -12.37 39.81
C LEU A 702 5.70 -13.31 41.02
N ILE A 703 6.08 -12.74 42.17
CA ILE A 703 6.31 -13.46 43.41
C ILE A 703 5.01 -13.46 44.24
N SER A 704 4.45 -14.66 44.49
CA SER A 704 3.29 -14.83 45.38
C SER A 704 3.58 -14.26 46.78
N ASP A 705 2.56 -13.66 47.39
CA ASP A 705 2.59 -12.94 48.67
C ASP A 705 3.48 -11.68 48.71
N SER A 706 4.25 -11.38 47.67
CA SER A 706 4.94 -10.10 47.47
C SER A 706 4.18 -9.24 46.46
N ASP A 707 4.05 -9.72 45.23
CA ASP A 707 3.56 -8.95 44.09
C ASP A 707 2.05 -9.13 43.88
N TYR A 708 1.55 -10.29 44.27
CA TYR A 708 0.13 -10.60 44.28
C TYR A 708 -0.21 -11.59 45.41
N THR A 709 -1.48 -11.64 45.80
CA THR A 709 -2.03 -12.74 46.62
C THR A 709 -3.12 -13.46 45.83
N MET A 710 -3.43 -14.70 46.23
CA MET A 710 -4.51 -15.47 45.65
C MET A 710 -5.39 -16.06 46.75
N SER A 711 -6.70 -15.84 46.65
CA SER A 711 -7.70 -16.45 47.52
C SER A 711 -8.84 -16.98 46.66
N ASP A 712 -9.17 -18.27 46.82
CA ASP A 712 -10.08 -18.99 45.94
C ASP A 712 -9.72 -18.81 44.46
N ASN A 713 -10.63 -18.22 43.69
CA ASN A 713 -10.45 -17.93 42.27
C ASN A 713 -10.19 -16.44 42.02
N VAL A 714 -9.67 -15.69 42.99
CA VAL A 714 -9.36 -14.26 42.83
C VAL A 714 -7.88 -14.02 43.09
N VAL A 715 -7.23 -13.40 42.11
CA VAL A 715 -5.87 -12.87 42.22
C VAL A 715 -5.97 -11.39 42.57
N THR A 716 -5.24 -10.96 43.60
CA THR A 716 -5.12 -9.56 44.00
C THR A 716 -3.70 -9.10 43.74
N LEU A 717 -3.50 -8.29 42.69
CA LEU A 717 -2.24 -7.64 42.38
C LEU A 717 -2.01 -6.50 43.37
N LYS A 718 -0.89 -6.52 44.09
CA LYS A 718 -0.65 -5.56 45.16
C LYS A 718 -0.26 -4.20 44.62
N LYS A 719 -0.74 -3.16 45.29
CA LYS A 719 -0.41 -1.76 45.05
C LYS A 719 1.10 -1.52 44.89
N ASP A 720 1.91 -2.07 45.79
CA ASP A 720 3.37 -1.86 45.77
C ASP A 720 4.03 -2.39 44.49
N TYR A 721 3.55 -3.53 43.96
CA TYR A 721 3.99 -4.04 42.67
C TYR A 721 3.47 -3.17 41.52
N LEU A 722 2.20 -2.80 41.55
CA LEU A 722 1.58 -1.97 40.52
C LEU A 722 2.23 -0.57 40.42
N ASP A 723 2.67 0.02 41.52
CA ASP A 723 3.41 1.29 41.55
C ASP A 723 4.81 1.17 40.92
N SER A 724 5.40 -0.03 40.94
CA SER A 724 6.71 -0.30 40.34
C SER A 724 6.68 -0.38 38.82
N LEU A 725 5.50 -0.56 38.22
CA LEU A 725 5.34 -0.65 36.77
C LEU A 725 5.64 0.69 36.08
N PRO A 726 6.23 0.71 34.87
CA PRO A 726 6.39 1.94 34.09
C PRO A 726 5.04 2.56 33.70
N VAL A 727 5.01 3.89 33.51
CA VAL A 727 3.83 4.58 32.95
C VAL A 727 3.59 4.11 31.51
N GLY A 728 2.33 3.91 31.16
CA GLY A 728 1.90 3.39 29.86
C GLY A 728 1.21 2.03 29.98
N LYS A 729 1.08 1.35 28.84
CA LYS A 729 0.49 0.02 28.77
C LYS A 729 1.47 -1.01 29.36
N ASN A 730 1.02 -1.76 30.36
CA ASN A 730 1.71 -2.90 30.93
C ASN A 730 0.85 -4.15 30.72
N THR A 731 1.46 -5.31 30.49
CA THR A 731 0.72 -6.57 30.30
C THR A 731 1.21 -7.62 31.29
N LEU A 732 0.26 -8.29 31.94
CA LEU A 732 0.52 -9.44 32.79
C LEU A 732 -0.08 -10.70 32.16
N THR A 733 0.73 -11.73 31.97
CA THR A 733 0.30 -12.99 31.36
C THR A 733 0.04 -14.04 32.45
N PHE A 734 -1.21 -14.50 32.55
CA PHE A 734 -1.66 -15.57 33.42
C PHE A 734 -1.49 -16.91 32.70
N ILE A 735 -0.60 -17.76 33.21
CA ILE A 735 -0.30 -19.09 32.68
C ILE A 735 -1.10 -20.13 33.45
N PHE A 736 -1.83 -20.98 32.74
CA PHE A 736 -2.63 -22.06 33.33
C PHE A 736 -2.01 -23.44 33.07
N SER A 737 -2.45 -24.45 33.81
CA SER A 737 -1.96 -25.83 33.69
C SER A 737 -2.16 -26.41 32.30
N GLU A 738 -3.23 -26.01 31.62
CA GLU A 738 -3.58 -26.38 30.25
C GLU A 738 -4.32 -25.20 29.59
N GLY A 739 -4.44 -25.22 28.25
CA GLY A 739 -5.14 -24.18 27.49
C GLY A 739 -4.33 -22.91 27.24
N LEU A 740 -4.98 -21.90 26.64
CA LEU A 740 -4.35 -20.62 26.29
C LEU A 740 -4.12 -19.74 27.53
N SER A 741 -2.93 -19.14 27.59
CA SER A 741 -2.61 -18.07 28.54
C SER A 741 -3.57 -16.88 28.38
N GLN A 742 -3.87 -16.21 29.49
CA GLN A 742 -4.73 -15.02 29.49
C GLN A 742 -3.90 -13.77 29.78
N VAL A 743 -4.23 -12.64 29.16
CA VAL A 743 -3.49 -11.39 29.35
C VAL A 743 -4.37 -10.37 30.05
N LEU A 744 -3.85 -9.80 31.13
CA LEU A 744 -4.38 -8.59 31.75
C LEU A 744 -3.58 -7.39 31.26
N THR A 745 -4.23 -6.46 30.56
CA THR A 745 -3.65 -5.18 30.19
C THR A 745 -3.90 -4.15 31.29
N ILE A 746 -2.85 -3.56 31.84
CA ILE A 746 -2.93 -2.50 32.85
C ILE A 746 -2.39 -1.21 32.24
N LYS A 747 -3.25 -0.22 32.02
CA LYS A 747 -2.80 1.13 31.70
C LYS A 747 -2.36 1.81 32.99
N VAL A 748 -1.06 1.89 33.21
CA VAL A 748 -0.47 2.60 34.34
C VAL A 748 -0.36 4.06 33.96
N THR A 749 -0.98 4.92 34.72
CA THR A 749 -0.86 6.36 34.55
C THR A 749 -0.10 6.92 35.73
N GLU A 750 0.84 7.82 35.45
CA GLU A 750 1.23 8.85 36.39
C GLU A 750 0.30 10.03 36.17
N GLN A 751 -0.07 10.71 37.24
CA GLN A 751 -0.88 11.91 37.10
C GLN A 751 -0.04 12.97 36.38
N LYS A 752 -0.31 13.16 35.08
CA LYS A 752 -0.31 14.52 34.52
C LYS A 752 -1.59 15.12 35.04
N GLU A 753 -1.51 16.05 35.99
CA GLU A 753 -2.67 16.84 36.35
C GLU A 753 -3.17 17.58 35.12
N THR A 754 -4.22 17.08 34.46
CA THR A 754 -5.06 17.87 33.56
C THR A 754 -6.41 17.19 33.36
N THR A 755 -7.45 17.68 34.04
CA THR A 755 -8.75 18.11 33.45
C THR A 755 -9.68 18.69 34.53
N GLU A 756 -9.31 19.86 35.05
CA GLU A 756 -10.23 20.99 35.19
C GLU A 756 -9.34 22.23 34.97
N ALA A 757 -9.12 22.63 33.72
CA ALA A 757 -8.51 23.94 33.47
C ALA A 757 -9.52 24.98 33.98
N GLY A 758 -9.28 25.48 35.19
CA GLY A 758 -10.13 26.48 35.81
C GLY A 758 -9.74 27.89 35.41
N LEU A 759 -8.45 28.15 35.24
CA LEU A 759 -7.89 29.48 34.96
C LEU A 759 -6.80 29.39 33.88
N LEU A 760 -6.68 30.43 33.05
CA LEU A 760 -5.57 30.69 32.12
C LEU A 760 -4.92 32.01 32.52
N ILE A 761 -3.59 32.03 32.67
CA ILE A 761 -2.83 33.22 33.03
C ILE A 761 -1.99 33.71 31.86
N GLU A 762 -2.28 34.92 31.42
CA GLU A 762 -1.42 35.69 30.53
C GLU A 762 -0.72 36.78 31.35
N SER A 763 0.55 37.05 31.07
CA SER A 763 1.29 38.11 31.75
C SER A 763 2.21 38.90 30.83
N PHE A 764 2.64 40.06 31.31
CA PHE A 764 3.81 40.80 30.83
C PHE A 764 4.31 41.77 31.91
N HIS A 765 5.49 42.34 31.74
CA HIS A 765 6.13 43.17 32.77
C HIS A 765 6.16 44.64 32.38
N GLY A 766 5.94 45.52 33.37
CA GLY A 766 6.05 46.97 33.20
C GLY A 766 7.47 47.45 32.89
N THR A 767 8.48 46.66 33.27
CA THR A 767 9.90 46.89 33.03
C THR A 767 10.59 45.55 32.74
N THR A 768 11.22 45.42 31.58
CA THR A 768 11.93 44.18 31.16
C THR A 768 13.44 44.26 31.33
N THR A 769 13.96 45.24 32.07
CA THR A 769 15.40 45.33 32.35
C THR A 769 15.82 44.33 33.43
N ASP A 770 16.99 43.71 33.25
CA ASP A 770 17.56 42.73 34.18
C ASP A 770 17.66 43.27 35.61
N THR A 771 17.95 44.54 35.81
CA THR A 771 18.05 45.15 37.14
C THR A 771 17.05 46.29 37.31
N THR A 772 16.22 46.23 38.36
CA THR A 772 15.16 47.23 38.63
C THR A 772 14.91 47.35 40.12
N ASN A 773 14.51 48.53 40.61
CA ASN A 773 14.08 48.69 42.01
C ASN A 773 12.62 48.28 42.25
N THR A 774 11.92 47.87 41.21
CA THR A 774 10.52 47.42 41.29
C THR A 774 10.26 46.26 40.33
N ILE A 775 9.62 45.19 40.83
CA ILE A 775 9.07 44.11 40.01
C ILE A 775 7.60 44.44 39.77
N SER A 776 7.19 44.54 38.50
CA SER A 776 5.86 45.05 38.13
C SER A 776 5.15 44.18 37.07
N PRO A 777 4.79 42.93 37.39
CA PRO A 777 4.05 42.08 36.49
C PRO A 777 2.59 42.55 36.36
N LYS A 778 2.03 42.32 35.18
CA LYS A 778 0.63 42.56 34.85
C LYS A 778 0.04 41.24 34.41
N PHE A 779 -1.10 40.88 34.98
CA PHE A 779 -1.76 39.60 34.76
C PHE A 779 -3.12 39.81 34.10
N ARG A 780 -3.46 38.95 33.13
CA ARG A 780 -4.83 38.67 32.72
C ARG A 780 -5.17 37.24 33.13
N ILE A 781 -6.22 37.12 33.93
CA ILE A 781 -6.66 35.86 34.53
C ILE A 781 -8.01 35.51 33.90
N THR A 782 -8.07 34.45 33.11
CA THR A 782 -9.28 34.04 32.38
C THR A 782 -9.85 32.76 32.97
N ASN A 783 -11.14 32.72 33.29
CA ASN A 783 -11.80 31.48 33.70
C ASN A 783 -12.04 30.58 32.48
N THR A 784 -11.45 29.39 32.50
CA THR A 784 -11.58 28.37 31.45
C THR A 784 -12.42 27.16 31.89
N ALA A 785 -12.94 27.17 33.13
CA ALA A 785 -13.89 26.18 33.62
C ALA A 785 -15.26 26.33 32.95
N ASP A 786 -16.11 25.32 33.14
CA ASP A 786 -17.52 25.31 32.72
C ASP A 786 -18.46 26.02 33.71
N LYS A 787 -17.94 26.49 34.84
CA LYS A 787 -18.68 27.19 35.91
C LYS A 787 -17.97 28.47 36.36
N ALA A 788 -18.73 29.43 36.90
CA ALA A 788 -18.15 30.63 37.50
C ALA A 788 -17.31 30.28 38.74
N ILE A 789 -16.19 30.97 38.92
CA ILE A 789 -15.23 30.75 40.03
C ILE A 789 -15.33 31.93 40.99
N SER A 790 -15.44 31.69 42.30
CA SER A 790 -15.34 32.78 43.28
C SER A 790 -13.91 33.32 43.30
N LEU A 791 -13.71 34.62 43.08
CA LEU A 791 -12.36 35.20 43.10
C LEU A 791 -11.71 35.07 44.48
N SER A 792 -12.48 35.04 45.56
CA SER A 792 -11.97 34.78 46.92
C SER A 792 -11.21 33.46 47.06
N ASP A 793 -11.48 32.49 46.18
CA ASP A 793 -10.84 31.18 46.18
C ASP A 793 -9.60 31.13 45.28
N VAL A 794 -9.34 32.20 44.51
CA VAL A 794 -8.25 32.26 43.54
C VAL A 794 -6.98 32.84 44.16
N LYS A 795 -5.86 32.16 43.95
CA LYS A 795 -4.51 32.67 44.25
C LYS A 795 -3.60 32.53 43.05
N ILE A 796 -2.78 33.55 42.78
CA ILE A 796 -1.74 33.54 41.75
C ILE A 796 -0.39 33.68 42.44
N ARG A 797 0.60 32.87 42.06
CA ARG A 797 1.96 32.97 42.60
C ARG A 797 2.96 33.36 41.50
N TYR A 798 3.68 34.45 41.76
CA TYR A 798 4.80 34.92 40.94
C TYR A 798 6.10 34.59 41.67
N TYR A 799 6.92 33.71 41.09
CA TYR A 799 8.16 33.20 41.66
C TYR A 799 9.36 34.03 41.21
N TYR A 800 10.20 34.39 42.18
CA TYR A 800 11.32 35.29 41.98
C TYR A 800 12.39 35.08 43.05
N THR A 801 13.54 35.68 42.84
CA THR A 801 14.61 35.76 43.81
C THR A 801 14.52 37.08 44.59
N LYS A 802 14.58 37.02 45.92
CA LYS A 802 14.39 38.18 46.78
C LYS A 802 15.56 39.19 46.67
N ASP A 803 16.74 38.72 46.28
CA ASP A 803 17.97 39.51 46.12
C ASP A 803 18.35 40.34 47.36
N GLY A 804 18.23 39.75 48.55
CA GLY A 804 18.56 40.38 49.84
C GLY A 804 17.52 40.12 50.92
N ASP A 805 17.77 40.62 52.13
CA ASP A 805 16.95 40.31 53.30
C ASP A 805 15.87 41.35 53.62
N GLN A 806 15.83 42.43 52.84
CA GLN A 806 15.07 43.64 53.14
C GLN A 806 13.56 43.34 53.11
N GLU A 807 12.79 44.05 53.95
CA GLU A 807 11.33 43.97 53.91
C GLU A 807 10.82 44.48 52.55
N GLN A 808 9.71 43.92 52.07
CA GLN A 808 9.12 44.24 50.79
C GLN A 808 7.73 44.82 50.97
N SER A 809 7.38 45.78 50.13
CA SER A 809 6.07 46.41 50.05
C SER A 809 5.39 46.05 48.74
N PHE A 810 4.06 45.95 48.76
CA PHE A 810 3.22 45.67 47.60
C PHE A 810 2.20 46.79 47.39
N TRP A 811 1.94 47.09 46.12
CA TRP A 811 0.83 47.93 45.67
C TRP A 811 0.10 47.27 44.50
N CYS A 812 -1.23 47.26 44.54
CA CYS A 812 -2.04 47.07 43.34
C CYS A 812 -2.24 48.43 42.66
N ASP A 813 -1.51 48.67 41.58
CA ASP A 813 -1.58 49.95 40.86
C ASP A 813 -2.90 50.09 40.08
N TRP A 814 -3.45 48.97 39.57
CA TRP A 814 -4.77 48.96 38.90
C TRP A 814 -5.37 47.55 38.78
N SER A 815 -6.71 47.46 38.87
CA SER A 815 -7.45 46.25 38.48
C SER A 815 -8.89 46.59 38.08
N ASN A 816 -9.45 45.88 37.09
CA ASN A 816 -10.84 46.08 36.63
C ASN A 816 -11.90 45.61 37.65
N ILE A 817 -11.51 44.86 38.68
CA ILE A 817 -12.37 44.50 39.83
C ILE A 817 -12.20 45.42 41.04
N GLY A 818 -11.39 46.48 40.90
CA GLY A 818 -11.04 47.43 41.96
C GLY A 818 -9.76 47.04 42.71
N ALA A 819 -8.81 47.98 42.80
CA ALA A 819 -7.50 47.73 43.41
C ALA A 819 -7.58 47.36 44.90
N SER A 820 -8.60 47.82 45.63
CA SER A 820 -8.82 47.45 47.03
C SER A 820 -9.23 46.00 47.24
N ASN A 821 -9.64 45.30 46.17
CA ASN A 821 -10.02 43.90 46.20
C ASN A 821 -8.85 42.95 45.90
N VAL A 822 -7.69 43.47 45.51
CA VAL A 822 -6.47 42.68 45.28
C VAL A 822 -5.62 42.70 46.54
N THR A 823 -5.24 41.52 47.01
CA THR A 823 -4.41 41.31 48.20
C THR A 823 -3.09 40.67 47.80
N GLY A 824 -2.08 40.78 48.67
CA GLY A 824 -0.72 40.38 48.36
C GLY A 824 0.03 39.88 49.59
N THR A 825 0.70 38.74 49.48
CA THR A 825 1.52 38.16 50.54
C THR A 825 2.88 37.73 49.99
N PHE A 826 3.96 38.10 50.68
CA PHE A 826 5.31 37.62 50.37
C PHE A 826 5.57 36.32 51.12
N VAL A 827 5.95 35.27 50.41
CA VAL A 827 6.26 33.95 51.00
C VAL A 827 7.68 33.56 50.64
N THR A 828 8.41 33.01 51.61
CA THR A 828 9.72 32.38 51.38
C THR A 828 9.49 30.91 51.13
N MET A 829 10.09 30.37 50.07
CA MET A 829 9.88 28.98 49.69
C MET A 829 10.66 28.04 50.61
N ASP A 830 10.04 26.91 50.96
CA ASP A 830 10.70 25.83 51.71
C ASP A 830 11.76 25.13 50.83
N ASN A 831 11.44 24.91 49.55
CA ASN A 831 12.33 24.32 48.55
C ASN A 831 12.78 25.40 47.56
N LYS A 832 13.88 26.07 47.87
CA LYS A 832 14.43 27.14 47.01
C LYS A 832 15.14 26.55 45.80
N THR A 833 15.02 27.21 44.65
CA THR A 833 15.76 26.88 43.42
C THR A 833 16.75 27.99 43.09
N GLU A 834 17.58 27.78 42.05
CA GLU A 834 18.52 28.79 41.59
C GLU A 834 17.81 30.07 41.13
N ASN A 835 16.58 29.95 40.62
CA ASN A 835 15.83 31.05 40.00
C ASN A 835 14.57 31.46 40.81
N ALA A 836 14.38 30.92 42.01
CA ALA A 836 13.30 31.32 42.91
C ALA A 836 13.61 30.92 44.36
N ASP A 837 13.68 31.89 45.27
CA ASP A 837 13.69 31.64 46.72
C ASP A 837 12.44 32.17 47.43
N ASN A 838 11.63 32.95 46.71
CA ASN A 838 10.43 33.60 47.18
C ASN A 838 9.34 33.54 46.11
N TYR A 839 8.09 33.61 46.56
CA TYR A 839 6.98 33.94 45.66
C TYR A 839 6.12 35.04 46.26
N PHE A 840 5.56 35.85 45.37
CA PHE A 840 4.54 36.82 45.71
C PHE A 840 3.17 36.21 45.36
N GLU A 841 2.36 35.98 46.40
CA GLU A 841 1.01 35.43 46.27
C GLU A 841 -0.01 36.56 46.17
N ILE A 842 -0.66 36.66 45.01
CA ILE A 842 -1.78 37.55 44.76
C ILE A 842 -3.07 36.78 45.08
N GLY A 843 -3.92 37.36 45.92
CA GLY A 843 -5.25 36.83 46.21
C GLY A 843 -6.32 37.91 46.12
N PHE A 844 -7.59 37.55 46.33
CA PHE A 844 -8.71 38.49 46.24
C PHE A 844 -9.54 38.52 47.53
N SER A 845 -10.08 39.69 47.87
CA SER A 845 -10.94 39.85 49.05
C SER A 845 -12.27 39.11 48.88
N SER A 846 -12.98 38.84 49.98
CA SER A 846 -14.33 38.27 49.94
C SER A 846 -15.38 39.18 49.27
N GLU A 847 -15.05 40.45 49.07
CA GLU A 847 -15.89 41.44 48.35
C GLU A 847 -15.61 41.41 46.84
N ALA A 848 -14.60 40.66 46.38
CA ALA A 848 -14.40 40.37 44.97
C ALA A 848 -15.48 39.38 44.51
N ASN A 849 -16.30 39.79 43.54
CA ASN A 849 -17.33 38.93 42.95
C ASN A 849 -16.75 37.69 42.26
N GLN A 850 -17.60 36.88 41.64
CA GLN A 850 -17.16 35.75 40.82
C GLN A 850 -16.52 36.17 39.49
N LEU A 851 -15.65 35.30 38.96
CA LEU A 851 -15.16 35.31 37.58
C LEU A 851 -16.00 34.34 36.75
N ASP A 852 -16.87 34.88 35.90
CA ASP A 852 -17.73 34.08 35.03
C ASP A 852 -16.92 33.30 33.97
N VAL A 853 -17.51 32.22 33.48
CA VAL A 853 -16.95 31.35 32.42
C VAL A 853 -16.52 32.16 31.20
N ASN A 854 -15.30 31.91 30.72
CA ASN A 854 -14.68 32.59 29.58
C ASN A 854 -14.56 34.13 29.74
N LYS A 855 -14.60 34.64 30.98
CA LYS A 855 -14.31 36.04 31.30
C LYS A 855 -12.95 36.17 31.96
N SER A 856 -12.40 37.38 31.85
CA SER A 856 -11.09 37.70 32.38
C SER A 856 -11.11 38.91 33.30
N ILE A 857 -10.21 38.90 34.29
CA ILE A 857 -9.83 40.07 35.07
C ILE A 857 -8.39 40.44 34.77
N GLU A 858 -8.08 41.71 34.97
CA GLU A 858 -6.72 42.24 34.81
C GLU A 858 -6.24 42.81 36.13
N VAL A 859 -5.00 42.49 36.50
CA VAL A 859 -4.38 42.86 37.77
C VAL A 859 -2.98 43.38 37.48
N GLN A 860 -2.73 44.65 37.81
CA GLN A 860 -1.44 45.30 37.64
C GLN A 860 -0.88 45.63 39.01
N ILE A 861 0.28 45.07 39.31
CA ILE A 861 0.90 45.18 40.63
C ILE A 861 2.31 45.73 40.53
N ARG A 862 2.81 46.16 41.68
CA ARG A 862 4.20 46.53 41.88
C ARG A 862 4.66 46.10 43.26
N ILE A 863 5.84 45.49 43.31
CA ILE A 863 6.54 45.18 44.56
C ILE A 863 7.90 45.88 44.59
N ALA A 864 8.32 46.33 45.76
CA ALA A 864 9.61 47.00 45.98
C ALA A 864 10.16 46.67 47.37
N LYS A 865 11.48 46.63 47.52
CA LYS A 865 12.13 46.62 48.85
C LYS A 865 11.86 47.96 49.53
N THR A 866 11.71 47.97 50.86
CA THR A 866 11.40 49.18 51.63
C THR A 866 12.49 50.25 51.53
N ASP A 867 13.73 49.85 51.23
CA ASP A 867 14.87 50.73 50.97
C ASP A 867 15.09 51.08 49.49
N TRP A 868 14.22 50.59 48.59
CA TRP A 868 14.30 50.74 47.14
C TRP A 868 15.59 50.20 46.49
N SER A 869 16.27 49.26 47.15
CA SER A 869 17.36 48.51 46.53
C SER A 869 16.85 47.64 45.37
N ASN A 870 17.74 47.36 44.40
CA ASN A 870 17.37 46.68 43.17
C ASN A 870 17.12 45.18 43.38
N TYR A 871 16.26 44.61 42.55
CA TYR A 871 16.16 43.20 42.20
C TYR A 871 16.94 42.93 40.91
N ASN A 872 17.34 41.68 40.73
CA ASN A 872 17.74 41.09 39.48
C ASN A 872 16.55 40.26 38.97
N GLN A 873 15.94 40.67 37.86
CA GLN A 873 14.83 39.93 37.26
C GLN A 873 15.31 38.81 36.32
N SER A 874 16.57 38.87 35.85
CA SER A 874 17.10 37.88 34.89
C SER A 874 17.25 36.47 35.47
N ASN A 875 17.29 36.35 36.79
CA ASN A 875 17.30 35.09 37.53
C ASN A 875 15.95 34.80 38.20
N ASP A 876 14.85 35.44 37.79
CA ASP A 876 13.52 35.17 38.34
C ASP A 876 12.76 34.18 37.45
N TYR A 877 12.26 33.10 38.04
CA TYR A 877 11.55 32.05 37.32
C TYR A 877 10.31 32.56 36.55
N SER A 878 9.51 33.46 37.15
CA SER A 878 8.29 33.99 36.53
C SER A 878 8.53 35.23 35.65
N PHE A 879 9.77 35.70 35.48
CA PHE A 879 10.06 36.88 34.68
C PHE A 879 10.02 36.59 33.17
N GLN A 880 9.38 37.48 32.41
CA GLN A 880 9.28 37.40 30.95
C GLN A 880 9.99 38.60 30.32
N ASP A 881 11.21 38.37 29.83
CA ASP A 881 12.11 39.40 29.30
C ASP A 881 11.68 39.98 27.94
N ASN A 882 10.82 39.27 27.21
CA ASN A 882 10.41 39.58 25.84
C ASN A 882 8.90 39.85 25.65
N ALA A 883 8.08 39.65 26.69
CA ALA A 883 6.65 39.91 26.64
C ALA A 883 6.38 41.41 26.87
N ASN A 884 5.98 42.14 25.82
CA ASN A 884 5.59 43.55 25.89
C ASN A 884 4.07 43.76 25.86
N ASN A 885 3.30 42.67 25.81
CA ASN A 885 1.85 42.59 25.87
C ASN A 885 1.47 41.23 26.47
N TYR A 886 0.22 41.07 26.92
CA TYR A 886 -0.25 39.81 27.54
C TYR A 886 0.05 38.60 26.66
N ALA A 887 0.86 37.69 27.18
CA ALA A 887 1.19 36.41 26.57
C ALA A 887 1.04 35.30 27.61
N ILE A 888 0.69 34.10 27.16
CA ILE A 888 0.57 32.92 28.04
C ILE A 888 1.89 32.72 28.80
N CYS A 889 1.81 32.56 30.12
CA CYS A 889 2.96 32.28 30.96
C CYS A 889 2.65 31.06 31.82
N ASP A 890 3.35 29.95 31.58
CA ASP A 890 3.24 28.71 32.36
C ASP A 890 4.11 28.72 33.62
N LYS A 891 5.05 29.67 33.74
CA LYS A 891 5.91 29.87 34.91
C LYS A 891 5.28 30.70 36.03
N ILE A 892 3.98 31.01 35.91
CA ILE A 892 3.16 31.62 36.96
C ILE A 892 2.06 30.61 37.27
N THR A 893 1.89 30.28 38.55
CA THR A 893 0.89 29.28 38.96
C THR A 893 -0.39 29.93 39.45
N ALA A 894 -1.53 29.32 39.16
CA ALA A 894 -2.83 29.70 39.72
C ALA A 894 -3.44 28.55 40.50
N TYR A 895 -4.16 28.89 41.57
CA TYR A 895 -4.82 27.96 42.47
C TYR A 895 -6.28 28.35 42.64
N ILE A 896 -7.15 27.34 42.80
CA ILE A 896 -8.54 27.50 43.26
C ILE A 896 -8.67 26.68 44.54
N SER A 897 -9.07 27.33 45.64
CA SER A 897 -9.23 26.68 46.96
C SER A 897 -7.98 25.88 47.38
N GLU A 898 -6.79 26.50 47.22
CA GLU A 898 -5.46 25.91 47.49
C GLU A 898 -5.03 24.75 46.56
N SER A 899 -5.84 24.35 45.57
CA SER A 899 -5.48 23.34 44.58
C SER A 899 -4.88 23.98 43.34
N LEU A 900 -3.72 23.50 42.88
CA LEU A 900 -3.07 24.00 41.66
C LEU A 900 -3.98 23.72 40.46
N CYS A 901 -4.28 24.73 39.66
CA CYS A 901 -5.15 24.58 38.48
C CYS A 901 -4.54 25.12 37.19
N TYR A 902 -3.38 25.78 37.25
CA TYR A 902 -2.66 26.30 36.10
C TYR A 902 -1.19 26.60 36.43
N GLY A 903 -0.29 26.41 35.47
CA GLY A 903 1.15 26.73 35.56
C GLY A 903 1.99 25.64 36.22
N MET A 904 3.31 25.87 36.29
CA MET A 904 4.31 24.97 36.86
C MET A 904 5.11 25.69 37.96
N GLU A 905 5.17 25.11 39.15
CA GLU A 905 6.06 25.58 40.22
C GLU A 905 7.55 25.37 39.82
N PRO A 906 8.47 26.26 40.25
CA PRO A 906 9.90 26.22 39.91
C PRO A 906 10.71 25.06 40.49
#